data_AF-A0A1G8KP21-F1
#
_entry.id   AF-A0A1G8KP21-F1
#
_cell.length_a   1.000
_cell.length_b   1.000
_cell.length_c   1.000
_cell.angle_alpha   90.00
_cell.angle_beta   90.00
_cell.angle_gamma   90.00
#
_symmetry.space_group_name_H-M   'P 1'
#
loop_
_entity.id
_entity.type
_entity.pdbx_description
1 polymer ?
#
loop_
_entity_poly.entity_id
_entity_poly.type
_entity_poly.pdbx_seq_one_letter_code
_entity_poly.pdbx_strand_id
1 'polypeptide(L)'
;MVTMKQLDSLDEGCRSVLAHSPIAGFGFQGFQDNDFRTATFVGGTPGFMHVESPKHISFALPDGLHRPAEGSGVSFVFFLPGIGETLRLNGSVARSESKLRVGVEEAYVHCARCILRSGLWHGKQSPMPTKGAALRDSDGDGDGDGDGMVLHRPQIADFLAASPFLVISTWDSEGGSDTSPRGDQAGFVRILDGRTLAIPDRKGNQRADTFHNVLADNRIALAAVIPGRTDVLHLSGTASITDDPALLSTMALKGAAPQAALVIDVESAEVIDNEALSRSHVWQRSSHIDRSTVPDLMVLAAKHAATTKATPTPGAPNPSLLKPLAAFPRLTRLLINAGYRMQLKKEGYQPEERRDSAGVSGGRRYGLRRLLERLGRRPSQRPENARSSPSMRLREVRVVEVVRETANAVTVLVEDESGTPFRFKPGQYFTFVAEIDGRTLRRAYSASSAPGTTRLAITAKRVQDGTFSTYLNRDLRPGDRLHILGPSGSFYVESPPPTARELVLLAAGSGVTPMMSVIRTLLAADSHSRLTLIYGNRTEDDVIFADELSALCDRHPDRLTVRHVLTQPSATWTGGTGRLTPETLRRELDELEPSGSAHFFVCGPEPMMDGVRDTLTGLGVTPDRIHEERFTRPVGELTRIETGRHSMAVDSDGQHMGTVDVESGGTLLDAGLAAGLPMPYSCTVGNCGECMVKLVKGEVQMAQPNSLTSEQQAQGYVLTCVGYPRSSVSVDIGESETS
;
A
#
# COMPACT_ATOMS: atom_id res chain seq x y z
N MET A 1 32.51 -10.66 8.57
CA MET A 1 32.87 -9.45 7.83
C MET A 1 32.13 -9.44 6.50
N VAL A 2 31.06 -8.65 6.39
CA VAL A 2 30.41 -8.37 5.12
C VAL A 2 31.26 -7.30 4.44
N THR A 3 31.93 -7.64 3.35
CA THR A 3 32.82 -6.74 2.60
C THR A 3 32.04 -5.50 2.17
N MET A 4 32.41 -4.34 2.72
CA MET A 4 31.71 -3.08 2.57
C MET A 4 31.89 -2.52 1.15
N LYS A 5 30.77 -2.21 0.49
CA LYS A 5 30.72 -1.67 -0.87
C LYS A 5 30.77 -0.15 -0.80
N GLN A 6 31.95 0.45 -0.95
CA GLN A 6 32.20 1.89 -0.86
C GLN A 6 33.13 2.36 -1.98
N LEU A 7 32.98 3.62 -2.39
CA LEU A 7 33.98 4.34 -3.18
C LEU A 7 34.79 5.26 -2.27
N ASP A 8 36.08 5.38 -2.57
CA ASP A 8 37.00 6.36 -1.96
C ASP A 8 37.07 7.69 -2.72
N SER A 9 36.18 7.87 -3.70
CA SER A 9 36.11 9.05 -4.57
C SER A 9 34.75 9.17 -5.27
N LEU A 10 34.35 10.40 -5.61
CA LEU A 10 33.09 10.74 -6.25
C LEU A 10 33.18 10.57 -7.78
N ASP A 11 32.48 9.55 -8.27
CA ASP A 11 32.20 9.38 -9.69
C ASP A 11 31.15 10.39 -10.21
N GLU A 12 30.88 10.35 -11.51
CA GLU A 12 29.90 11.22 -12.16
C GLU A 12 28.46 11.06 -11.59
N GLY A 13 28.10 9.84 -11.19
CA GLY A 13 26.79 9.58 -10.60
C GLY A 13 26.65 10.22 -9.23
N CYS A 14 27.65 10.08 -8.36
CA CYS A 14 27.70 10.77 -7.07
C CYS A 14 27.61 12.28 -7.24
N ARG A 15 28.38 12.85 -8.18
CA ARG A 15 28.35 14.29 -8.49
C ARG A 15 26.97 14.76 -8.93
N SER A 16 26.29 14.00 -9.78
CA SER A 16 24.94 14.32 -10.22
C SER A 16 23.94 14.31 -9.06
N VAL A 17 24.04 13.33 -8.14
CA VAL A 17 23.20 13.32 -6.92
C VAL A 17 23.46 14.56 -6.05
N LEU A 18 24.72 14.92 -5.81
CA LEU A 18 25.07 16.11 -5.03
C LEU A 18 24.55 17.40 -5.66
N ALA A 19 24.64 17.52 -6.99
CA ALA A 19 24.13 18.68 -7.74
C ALA A 19 22.61 18.85 -7.65
N HIS A 20 21.85 17.77 -7.43
CA HIS A 20 20.39 17.80 -7.35
C HIS A 20 19.86 17.77 -5.91
N SER A 21 20.69 17.42 -4.93
CA SER A 21 20.26 17.32 -3.54
C SER A 21 20.13 18.72 -2.93
N PRO A 22 18.93 19.14 -2.48
CA PRO A 22 18.76 20.43 -1.83
C PRO A 22 19.10 20.38 -0.34
N ILE A 23 19.18 19.19 0.26
CA ILE A 23 19.35 19.02 1.70
C ILE A 23 20.13 17.74 2.01
N ALA A 24 20.90 17.78 3.09
CA ALA A 24 21.55 16.61 3.66
C ALA A 24 21.40 16.59 5.19
N GLY A 25 21.21 15.39 5.74
CA GLY A 25 21.50 15.15 7.16
C GLY A 25 23.01 15.20 7.36
N PHE A 26 23.48 15.87 8.40
CA PHE A 26 24.88 16.18 8.63
C PHE A 26 25.25 15.90 10.09
N GLY A 27 26.22 15.03 10.29
CA GLY A 27 26.77 14.67 11.59
C GLY A 27 28.23 15.07 11.69
N PHE A 28 28.61 15.66 12.82
CA PHE A 28 29.98 16.06 13.08
C PHE A 28 30.28 16.23 14.58
N GLN A 29 31.56 16.28 14.89
CA GLN A 29 32.08 16.62 16.22
C GLN A 29 32.56 18.07 16.21
N GLY A 30 32.07 18.87 17.16
CA GLY A 30 32.41 20.29 17.29
C GLY A 30 33.73 20.56 18.03
N PHE A 31 34.32 21.74 17.79
CA PHE A 31 35.61 22.15 18.33
C PHE A 31 35.53 23.02 19.62
N GLN A 32 34.72 22.67 20.61
CA GLN A 32 34.75 23.35 21.92
C GLN A 32 35.01 22.36 23.06
N ASP A 33 35.45 22.87 24.22
CA ASP A 33 35.97 22.18 25.42
C ASP A 33 35.11 21.01 26.00
N ASN A 34 34.02 20.65 25.35
CA ASN A 34 32.98 19.74 25.85
C ASN A 34 32.67 18.54 24.95
N ASP A 35 33.55 18.18 24.01
CA ASP A 35 33.41 16.97 23.16
C ASP A 35 32.02 16.83 22.51
N PHE A 36 31.54 17.95 21.95
CA PHE A 36 30.19 18.10 21.42
C PHE A 36 30.00 17.28 20.15
N ARG A 37 28.96 16.46 20.13
CA ARG A 37 28.50 15.66 18.99
C ARG A 37 27.14 16.15 18.55
N THR A 38 26.95 16.37 17.26
CA THR A 38 25.66 16.81 16.76
C THR A 38 25.27 16.16 15.45
N ALA A 39 23.96 16.16 15.21
CA ALA A 39 23.32 15.79 13.98
C ALA A 39 22.30 16.88 13.65
N THR A 40 22.26 17.33 12.40
CA THR A 40 21.27 18.31 11.93
C THR A 40 21.03 18.18 10.43
N PHE A 41 20.31 19.11 9.83
CA PHE A 41 20.13 19.20 8.38
C PHE A 41 20.76 20.49 7.84
N VAL A 42 21.50 20.37 6.72
CA VAL A 42 22.19 21.48 6.05
C VAL A 42 21.81 21.55 4.57
N GLY A 43 22.01 22.72 3.97
CA GLY A 43 21.69 23.01 2.56
C GLY A 43 20.65 24.10 2.42
N GLY A 44 19.62 23.85 1.63
CA GLY A 44 18.52 24.78 1.37
C GLY A 44 18.27 25.04 -0.11
N THR A 45 19.21 24.70 -0.99
CA THR A 45 19.04 24.83 -2.44
C THR A 45 19.68 23.64 -3.15
N PRO A 46 19.09 23.15 -4.26
CA PRO A 46 19.71 22.11 -5.07
C PRO A 46 21.15 22.46 -5.43
N GLY A 47 22.08 21.55 -5.15
CA GLY A 47 23.50 21.75 -5.47
C GLY A 47 24.25 22.62 -4.48
N PHE A 48 23.73 22.80 -3.25
CA PHE A 48 24.45 23.50 -2.18
C PHE A 48 25.84 22.89 -1.87
N MET A 49 26.01 21.59 -2.15
CA MET A 49 27.27 20.89 -2.02
C MET A 49 28.10 21.02 -3.30
N HIS A 50 29.18 21.78 -3.23
CA HIS A 50 30.09 21.99 -4.34
C HIS A 50 31.12 20.86 -4.42
N VAL A 51 31.26 20.22 -5.58
CA VAL A 51 32.29 19.19 -5.82
C VAL A 51 33.52 19.82 -6.45
N GLU A 52 34.56 20.02 -5.66
CA GLU A 52 35.83 20.61 -6.12
C GLU A 52 36.69 19.61 -6.90
N SER A 53 36.68 18.35 -6.45
CA SER A 53 37.43 17.25 -7.07
C SER A 53 36.76 15.91 -6.73
N PRO A 54 37.16 14.78 -7.33
CA PRO A 54 36.63 13.48 -6.91
C PRO A 54 36.82 13.19 -5.42
N LYS A 55 37.78 13.83 -4.75
CA LYS A 55 38.10 13.59 -3.33
C LYS A 55 37.76 14.76 -2.41
N HIS A 56 37.18 15.84 -2.93
CA HIS A 56 36.91 17.03 -2.12
C HIS A 56 35.58 17.66 -2.48
N ILE A 57 34.81 17.96 -1.44
CA ILE A 57 33.56 18.72 -1.51
C ILE A 57 33.64 19.93 -0.58
N SER A 58 32.83 20.94 -0.85
CA SER A 58 32.68 22.09 0.04
C SER A 58 31.28 22.66 0.05
N PHE A 59 30.87 23.22 1.20
CA PHE A 59 29.61 23.94 1.34
C PHE A 59 29.74 25.05 2.39
N ALA A 60 28.79 26.00 2.37
CA ALA A 60 28.70 27.03 3.39
C ALA A 60 28.01 26.47 4.63
N LEU A 61 28.65 26.57 5.80
CA LEU A 61 28.00 26.23 7.06
C LEU A 61 26.93 27.28 7.38
N PRO A 62 25.73 26.88 7.86
CA PRO A 62 24.74 27.82 8.34
C PRO A 62 25.29 28.70 9.48
N ASP A 63 24.83 29.95 9.53
CA ASP A 63 25.15 30.85 10.63
C ASP A 63 24.59 30.27 11.95
N GLY A 64 25.38 30.36 13.03
CA GLY A 64 25.02 29.81 14.34
C GLY A 64 25.28 28.30 14.51
N LEU A 65 25.62 27.56 13.45
CA LEU A 65 26.03 26.15 13.59
C LEU A 65 27.50 26.06 14.06
N HIS A 66 27.76 25.19 15.04
CA HIS A 66 29.13 24.91 15.49
C HIS A 66 30.00 24.40 14.34
N ARG A 67 31.30 24.74 14.39
CA ARG A 67 32.26 24.32 13.37
C ARG A 67 32.95 23.02 13.78
N PRO A 68 33.07 22.05 12.86
CA PRO A 68 33.88 20.87 13.12
C PRO A 68 35.38 21.21 13.05
N ALA A 69 36.17 20.49 13.84
CA ALA A 69 37.62 20.64 13.89
C ALA A 69 38.28 20.15 12.61
N GLU A 70 39.40 20.75 12.20
CA GLU A 70 40.20 20.19 11.10
C GLU A 70 40.69 18.78 11.47
N GLY A 71 40.61 17.85 10.50
CA GLY A 71 40.88 16.43 10.71
C GLY A 71 39.75 15.62 11.34
N SER A 72 38.71 16.26 11.91
CA SER A 72 37.59 15.51 12.51
C SER A 72 36.71 14.83 11.46
N GLY A 73 36.12 13.69 11.83
CA GLY A 73 35.18 12.96 11.00
C GLY A 73 33.85 13.69 10.85
N VAL A 74 33.35 13.70 9.62
CA VAL A 74 32.05 14.26 9.24
C VAL A 74 31.30 13.28 8.35
N SER A 75 29.97 13.31 8.43
CA SER A 75 29.15 12.38 7.66
C SER A 75 27.85 13.02 7.18
N PHE A 76 27.39 12.54 6.04
CA PHE A 76 26.26 13.10 5.31
C PHE A 76 25.30 12.02 4.83
N VAL A 77 24.00 12.34 4.83
CA VAL A 77 22.96 11.62 4.09
C VAL A 77 22.27 12.61 3.18
N PHE A 78 22.50 12.52 1.87
CA PHE A 78 21.91 13.40 0.88
C PHE A 78 20.52 12.91 0.45
N PHE A 79 19.56 13.83 0.45
CA PHE A 79 18.18 13.56 0.10
C PHE A 79 17.83 14.17 -1.25
N LEU A 80 17.09 13.40 -2.04
CA LEU A 80 16.47 13.84 -3.29
C LEU A 80 14.95 13.80 -3.10
N PRO A 81 14.26 14.96 -2.99
CA PRO A 81 12.83 14.99 -2.71
C PRO A 81 12.03 14.13 -3.71
N GLY A 82 11.19 13.22 -3.19
CA GLY A 82 10.41 12.26 -3.99
C GLY A 82 11.15 10.98 -4.42
N ILE A 83 12.45 10.86 -4.14
CA ILE A 83 13.28 9.67 -4.40
C ILE A 83 13.48 8.88 -3.10
N GLY A 84 13.35 7.56 -3.17
CA GLY A 84 13.44 6.70 -1.99
C GLY A 84 14.87 6.47 -1.52
N GLU A 85 15.79 6.28 -2.45
CA GLU A 85 17.21 6.05 -2.18
C GLU A 85 17.93 7.35 -1.78
N THR A 86 18.97 7.22 -0.96
CA THR A 86 19.82 8.34 -0.54
C THR A 86 21.29 8.03 -0.85
N LEU A 87 22.12 9.07 -0.92
CA LEU A 87 23.58 8.93 -1.02
C LEU A 87 24.18 9.26 0.35
N ARG A 88 25.00 8.34 0.89
CA ARG A 88 25.77 8.57 2.11
C ARG A 88 27.20 8.90 1.75
N LEU A 89 27.78 9.84 2.50
CA LEU A 89 29.15 10.27 2.33
C LEU A 89 29.79 10.46 3.70
N ASN A 90 30.89 9.78 3.95
CA ASN A 90 31.71 9.96 5.14
C ASN A 90 33.08 10.51 4.71
N GLY A 91 33.68 11.31 5.58
CA GLY A 91 34.96 11.95 5.29
C GLY A 91 35.51 12.71 6.48
N SER A 92 36.57 13.46 6.24
CA SER A 92 37.24 14.27 7.26
C SER A 92 37.31 15.74 6.84
N VAL A 93 37.28 16.65 7.83
CA VAL A 93 37.42 18.07 7.57
C VAL A 93 38.84 18.37 7.09
N ALA A 94 38.96 18.80 5.83
CA ALA A 94 40.24 19.19 5.25
C ALA A 94 40.62 20.63 5.58
N ARG A 95 39.62 21.53 5.67
CA ARG A 95 39.79 22.95 6.04
C ARG A 95 38.44 23.54 6.47
N SER A 96 38.43 24.40 7.49
CA SER A 96 37.20 24.98 8.04
C SER A 96 37.27 26.51 8.10
N GLU A 97 37.10 27.19 6.96
CA GLU A 97 37.15 28.66 6.86
C GLU A 97 35.78 29.28 6.53
N SER A 98 35.64 30.05 5.45
CA SER A 98 34.34 30.59 4.99
C SER A 98 33.42 29.49 4.44
N LYS A 99 34.01 28.38 4.01
CA LYS A 99 33.33 27.15 3.61
C LYS A 99 33.96 25.98 4.36
N LEU A 100 33.15 24.99 4.68
CA LEU A 100 33.65 23.72 5.19
C LEU A 100 34.08 22.86 4.00
N ARG A 101 35.37 22.52 3.95
CA ARG A 101 35.95 21.64 2.94
C ARG A 101 36.14 20.25 3.54
N VAL A 102 35.64 19.24 2.86
CA VAL A 102 35.63 17.84 3.32
C VAL A 102 36.39 16.98 2.33
N GLY A 103 37.35 16.20 2.83
CA GLY A 103 37.98 15.11 2.12
C GLY A 103 37.05 13.90 2.11
N VAL A 104 36.69 13.41 0.91
CA VAL A 104 35.78 12.27 0.76
C VAL A 104 36.56 10.98 0.99
N GLU A 105 36.12 10.18 1.96
CA GLU A 105 36.72 8.88 2.30
C GLU A 105 35.82 7.74 1.87
N GLU A 106 34.51 7.93 2.01
CA GLU A 106 33.53 6.93 1.62
C GLU A 106 32.32 7.58 0.96
N ALA A 107 31.87 7.04 -0.17
CA ALA A 107 30.59 7.37 -0.77
C ALA A 107 29.86 6.08 -1.18
N TYR A 108 28.58 5.97 -0.80
CA TYR A 108 27.77 4.80 -1.12
C TYR A 108 26.27 5.08 -1.07
N VAL A 109 25.53 4.34 -1.89
CA VAL A 109 24.06 4.45 -1.95
C VAL A 109 23.42 3.69 -0.80
N HIS A 110 22.45 4.33 -0.15
CA HIS A 110 21.62 3.72 0.86
C HIS A 110 20.23 3.38 0.29
N CYS A 111 19.72 2.20 0.67
CA CYS A 111 18.47 1.66 0.14
C CYS A 111 17.25 2.49 0.54
N ALA A 112 16.17 2.38 -0.24
CA ALA A 112 14.96 3.18 -0.04
C ALA A 112 14.07 2.76 1.13
N ARG A 113 14.41 1.69 1.87
CA ARG A 113 13.47 1.07 2.82
C ARG A 113 13.05 2.01 3.94
N CYS A 114 13.98 2.75 4.56
CA CYS A 114 13.62 3.69 5.63
C CYS A 114 12.68 4.79 5.14
N ILE A 115 12.95 5.37 3.96
CA ILE A 115 12.11 6.40 3.34
C ILE A 115 10.71 5.88 2.97
N LEU A 116 10.65 4.64 2.47
CA LEU A 116 9.37 4.01 2.11
C LEU A 116 8.55 3.62 3.35
N ARG A 117 9.18 3.17 4.44
CA ARG A 117 8.49 2.85 5.71
C ARG A 117 7.94 4.11 6.38
N SER A 118 8.72 5.18 6.38
CA SER A 118 8.32 6.45 6.99
C SER A 118 7.31 7.24 6.18
N GLY A 119 7.16 6.93 4.89
CA GLY A 119 6.37 7.75 3.98
C GLY A 119 6.93 9.17 3.89
N LEU A 120 8.25 9.40 4.04
CA LEU A 120 8.84 10.74 4.17
C LEU A 120 8.35 11.75 3.11
N TRP A 121 8.13 11.29 1.88
CA TRP A 121 7.68 12.12 0.75
C TRP A 121 6.18 12.03 0.43
N HIS A 122 5.44 11.13 1.08
CA HIS A 122 4.07 10.76 0.71
C HIS A 122 3.07 10.78 1.88
N GLY A 123 3.55 10.76 3.12
CA GLY A 123 2.73 10.76 4.33
C GLY A 123 1.84 11.99 4.42
N LYS A 124 0.72 11.83 5.15
CA LYS A 124 -0.20 12.93 5.45
C LYS A 124 0.60 14.11 5.99
N GLN A 125 0.59 15.24 5.27
CA GLN A 125 1.16 16.48 5.76
C GLN A 125 0.35 16.88 6.99
N SER A 126 0.99 16.97 8.16
CA SER A 126 0.36 17.61 9.31
C SER A 126 0.02 19.06 8.93
N PRO A 127 -1.13 19.60 9.34
CA PRO A 127 -1.42 21.01 9.15
C PRO A 127 -0.24 21.83 9.68
N MET A 128 0.26 22.78 8.89
CA MET A 128 1.26 23.71 9.42
C MET A 128 0.66 24.40 10.64
N PRO A 129 1.32 24.39 11.82
CA PRO A 129 0.94 25.32 12.85
C PRO A 129 1.00 26.73 12.24
N THR A 130 -0.11 27.47 12.36
CA THR A 130 -0.20 28.86 11.93
C THR A 130 1.02 29.62 12.46
N LYS A 131 1.81 30.22 11.56
CA LYS A 131 2.87 31.18 11.92
C LYS A 131 2.30 32.18 12.93
N GLY A 132 2.72 32.08 14.18
CA GLY A 132 2.17 32.91 15.25
C GLY A 132 2.18 32.27 16.63
N ALA A 133 3.27 31.60 17.01
CA ALA A 133 3.61 31.43 18.42
C ALA A 133 5.14 31.47 18.51
N ALA A 134 5.70 32.67 18.40
CA ALA A 134 6.99 32.91 19.03
C ALA A 134 6.77 32.72 20.54
N LEU A 135 7.05 31.54 21.06
CA LEU A 135 7.30 31.38 22.50
C LEU A 135 8.75 31.80 22.72
N ARG A 136 8.93 33.13 22.79
CA ARG A 136 9.96 33.72 23.63
C ARG A 136 9.43 33.61 25.06
N ASP A 137 9.89 32.63 25.80
CA ASP A 137 10.16 32.81 27.24
C ASP A 137 11.69 32.90 27.31
N SER A 138 12.22 34.12 27.20
CA SER A 138 12.61 34.99 28.31
C SER A 138 13.89 34.50 28.96
N ASP A 139 14.98 35.25 28.73
CA ASP A 139 16.14 35.27 29.61
C ASP A 139 15.67 35.40 31.06
N GLY A 140 16.08 34.45 31.88
CA GLY A 140 15.78 34.35 33.30
C GLY A 140 16.63 33.25 33.92
N ASP A 141 17.84 33.64 34.34
CA ASP A 141 18.69 32.87 35.24
C ASP A 141 17.91 32.35 36.46
N GLY A 142 18.22 31.13 36.87
CA GLY A 142 18.05 30.69 38.27
C GLY A 142 17.14 29.49 38.49
N ASP A 143 17.80 28.39 38.89
CA ASP A 143 17.26 27.35 39.77
C ASP A 143 16.45 26.20 39.15
N GLY A 144 17.19 25.30 38.51
CA GLY A 144 17.16 23.87 38.85
C GLY A 144 15.86 23.10 38.61
N ASP A 145 15.70 22.55 37.41
CA ASP A 145 14.98 21.29 37.21
C ASP A 145 15.96 20.22 36.69
N GLY A 146 16.84 19.81 37.60
CA GLY A 146 17.67 18.61 37.48
C GLY A 146 16.86 17.32 37.69
N ASP A 147 15.66 17.22 37.12
CA ASP A 147 14.80 16.03 37.31
C ASP A 147 15.05 14.93 36.26
N GLY A 148 16.03 15.11 35.37
CA GLY A 148 16.40 14.10 34.37
C GLY A 148 15.30 13.75 33.36
N MET A 149 14.13 14.40 33.40
CA MET A 149 12.95 14.06 32.60
C MET A 149 12.85 14.84 31.28
N VAL A 150 13.95 14.97 30.55
CA VAL A 150 14.05 15.73 29.28
C VAL A 150 12.99 15.30 28.25
N LEU A 151 12.68 14.01 28.18
CA LEU A 151 11.73 13.43 27.22
C LEU A 151 10.27 13.61 27.60
N HIS A 152 9.95 13.95 28.86
CA HIS A 152 8.57 14.23 29.28
C HIS A 152 8.12 15.66 28.96
N ARG A 153 9.03 16.53 28.51
CA ARG A 153 8.68 17.86 28.01
C ARG A 153 7.70 17.68 26.83
N PRO A 154 6.47 18.23 26.88
CA PRO A 154 5.45 17.98 25.86
C PRO A 154 5.92 18.25 24.43
N GLN A 155 6.67 19.35 24.24
CA GLN A 155 7.25 19.71 22.95
C GLN A 155 8.16 18.61 22.37
N ILE A 156 8.94 17.92 23.20
CA ILE A 156 9.86 16.85 22.78
C ILE A 156 9.08 15.55 22.53
N ALA A 157 8.21 15.17 23.46
CA ALA A 157 7.39 13.97 23.36
C ALA A 157 6.48 13.99 22.13
N ASP A 158 5.78 15.11 21.89
CA ASP A 158 4.89 15.30 20.74
C ASP A 158 5.67 15.29 19.44
N PHE A 159 6.88 15.87 19.41
CA PHE A 159 7.73 15.85 18.23
C PHE A 159 8.16 14.42 17.89
N LEU A 160 8.62 13.65 18.87
CA LEU A 160 8.99 12.24 18.69
C LEU A 160 7.81 11.38 18.25
N ALA A 161 6.62 11.60 18.83
CA ALA A 161 5.40 10.89 18.47
C ALA A 161 4.95 11.20 17.04
N ALA A 162 5.13 12.44 16.58
CA ALA A 162 4.76 12.85 15.23
C ALA A 162 5.84 12.56 14.18
N SER A 163 7.10 12.31 14.58
CA SER A 163 8.21 12.11 13.67
C SER A 163 8.26 10.68 13.10
N PRO A 164 8.16 10.51 11.77
CA PRO A 164 8.34 9.21 11.13
C PRO A 164 9.80 8.98 10.68
N PHE A 165 10.68 9.97 10.82
CA PHE A 165 12.02 9.92 10.24
C PHE A 165 13.04 10.73 11.04
N LEU A 166 14.22 10.16 11.19
CA LEU A 166 15.37 10.80 11.83
C LEU A 166 16.68 10.33 11.21
N VAL A 167 17.76 11.06 11.45
CA VAL A 167 19.13 10.61 11.20
C VAL A 167 19.85 10.43 12.53
N ILE A 168 20.68 9.39 12.65
CA ILE A 168 21.55 9.13 13.81
C ILE A 168 23.00 9.21 13.36
N SER A 169 23.76 10.09 13.98
CA SER A 169 25.20 10.24 13.81
C SER A 169 25.94 9.54 14.95
N THR A 170 26.94 8.74 14.57
CA THR A 170 27.77 7.93 15.48
C THR A 170 29.23 7.99 15.04
N TRP A 171 30.15 7.63 15.94
CA TRP A 171 31.59 7.72 15.70
C TRP A 171 32.30 6.41 15.98
N ASP A 172 33.33 6.10 15.21
CA ASP A 172 34.22 4.96 15.47
C ASP A 172 35.38 5.34 16.41
N SER A 173 36.20 4.35 16.76
CA SER A 173 37.36 4.54 17.64
C SER A 173 38.47 5.41 17.05
N GLU A 174 38.46 5.64 15.73
CA GLU A 174 39.45 6.45 15.01
C GLU A 174 38.94 7.89 14.79
N GLY A 175 37.74 8.23 15.29
CA GLY A 175 37.11 9.54 15.12
C GLY A 175 36.38 9.70 13.78
N GLY A 176 36.25 8.62 12.99
CA GLY A 176 35.41 8.57 11.81
C GLY A 176 33.94 8.74 12.19
N SER A 177 33.16 9.40 11.33
CA SER A 177 31.75 9.69 11.58
C SER A 177 30.85 8.95 10.58
N ASP A 178 29.69 8.52 11.04
CA ASP A 178 28.66 7.89 10.22
C ASP A 178 27.26 8.40 10.58
N THR A 179 26.58 9.03 9.62
CA THR A 179 25.20 9.53 9.76
C THR A 179 24.26 8.62 9.02
N SER A 180 23.34 8.01 9.75
CA SER A 180 22.53 6.88 9.28
C SER A 180 21.04 7.21 9.33
N PRO A 181 20.29 7.06 8.23
CA PRO A 181 18.86 7.37 8.23
C PRO A 181 18.06 6.27 8.94
N ARG A 182 17.04 6.66 9.70
CA ARG A 182 16.04 5.80 10.33
C ARG A 182 14.65 6.29 9.95
N GLY A 183 13.79 5.37 9.55
CA GLY A 183 12.46 5.71 9.07
C GLY A 183 11.50 4.54 9.25
N ASP A 184 10.33 4.87 9.80
CA ASP A 184 9.26 3.96 10.19
C ASP A 184 7.96 4.78 10.38
N GLN A 185 6.84 4.17 10.74
CA GLN A 185 5.61 4.90 11.06
C GLN A 185 5.85 5.92 12.19
N ALA A 186 5.15 7.06 12.14
CA ALA A 186 5.27 8.08 13.18
C ALA A 186 5.08 7.47 14.58
N GLY A 187 5.95 7.86 15.53
CA GLY A 187 5.96 7.33 16.89
C GLY A 187 6.68 5.99 17.05
N PHE A 188 7.50 5.59 16.06
CA PHE A 188 8.35 4.39 16.18
C PHE A 188 9.47 4.51 17.21
N VAL A 189 9.85 5.74 17.57
CA VAL A 189 10.72 6.01 18.71
C VAL A 189 9.89 5.86 19.98
N ARG A 190 10.26 4.91 20.83
CA ARG A 190 9.55 4.63 22.09
C ARG A 190 10.23 5.36 23.24
N ILE A 191 9.53 6.29 23.88
CA ILE A 191 9.96 6.84 25.16
C ILE A 191 9.72 5.76 26.22
N LEU A 192 10.77 5.36 26.94
CA LEU A 192 10.70 4.33 27.98
C LEU A 192 10.46 4.97 29.35
N ASP A 193 11.10 6.11 29.58
CA ASP A 193 10.96 6.93 30.78
C ASP A 193 11.35 8.39 30.45
N GLY A 194 11.48 9.24 31.48
CA GLY A 194 11.79 10.65 31.31
C GLY A 194 13.13 10.95 30.62
N ARG A 195 14.06 9.99 30.55
CA ARG A 195 15.41 10.17 30.01
C ARG A 195 15.76 9.15 28.93
N THR A 196 15.11 8.00 28.92
CA THR A 196 15.47 6.89 28.04
C THR A 196 14.46 6.75 26.90
N LEU A 197 14.96 6.57 25.68
CA LEU A 197 14.15 6.16 24.53
C LEU A 197 14.73 4.93 23.85
N ALA A 198 13.94 4.26 23.02
CA ALA A 198 14.38 3.14 22.23
C ALA A 198 13.92 3.21 20.77
N ILE A 199 14.83 2.82 19.87
CA ILE A 199 14.66 2.87 18.42
C ILE A 199 14.84 1.46 17.85
N PRO A 200 13.83 0.86 17.20
CA PRO A 200 13.93 -0.48 16.65
C PRO A 200 14.90 -0.55 15.47
N ASP A 201 15.75 -1.58 15.42
CA ASP A 201 16.55 -1.85 14.22
C ASP A 201 15.73 -2.58 13.16
N ARG A 202 15.46 -1.87 12.06
CA ARG A 202 14.63 -2.34 10.95
C ARG A 202 15.51 -2.68 9.76
N LYS A 203 15.54 -3.96 9.38
CA LYS A 203 16.34 -4.53 8.27
C LYS A 203 16.53 -3.61 7.07
N GLY A 204 17.66 -2.92 7.00
CA GLY A 204 17.97 -1.97 5.93
C GLY A 204 18.81 -2.58 4.80
N ASN A 205 19.93 -1.92 4.50
CA ASN A 205 20.98 -2.33 3.56
C ASN A 205 21.94 -3.40 4.16
N GLN A 206 21.57 -4.02 5.28
CA GLN A 206 22.40 -4.97 6.03
C GLN A 206 23.74 -4.38 6.51
N ARG A 207 23.83 -3.06 6.65
CA ARG A 207 24.93 -2.41 7.34
C ARG A 207 24.59 -2.23 8.81
N ALA A 208 25.58 -2.41 9.66
CA ALA A 208 25.47 -2.29 11.12
C ALA A 208 26.43 -1.22 11.65
N ASP A 209 26.73 -0.18 10.86
CA ASP A 209 27.72 0.87 11.16
C ASP A 209 27.43 1.51 12.52
N THR A 210 26.17 1.93 12.75
CA THR A 210 25.73 2.50 14.03
C THR A 210 25.98 1.58 15.21
N PHE A 211 25.75 0.26 15.05
CA PHE A 211 25.97 -0.69 16.14
C PHE A 211 27.45 -0.92 16.39
N HIS A 212 28.24 -1.01 15.33
CA HIS A 212 29.69 -1.13 15.42
C HIS A 212 30.30 0.08 16.14
N ASN A 213 29.87 1.28 15.74
CA ASN A 213 30.30 2.54 16.32
C ASN A 213 29.88 2.66 17.78
N VAL A 214 28.63 2.36 18.13
CA VAL A 214 28.13 2.40 19.51
C VAL A 214 28.89 1.45 20.45
N LEU A 215 29.41 0.33 19.94
CA LEU A 215 30.25 -0.58 20.72
C LEU A 215 31.66 -0.02 20.98
N ALA A 216 32.14 0.93 20.18
CA ALA A 216 33.43 1.58 20.32
C ALA A 216 33.33 2.92 21.06
N ASP A 217 32.37 3.75 20.68
CA ASP A 217 32.01 5.02 21.31
C ASP A 217 30.47 5.07 21.40
N ASN A 218 29.97 4.99 22.64
CA ASN A 218 28.53 4.93 22.88
C ASN A 218 27.82 6.28 22.72
N ARG A 219 28.53 7.37 22.46
CA ARG A 219 27.92 8.69 22.31
C ARG A 219 27.32 8.85 20.93
N ILE A 220 26.11 9.43 20.90
CA ILE A 220 25.35 9.61 19.68
C ILE A 220 24.73 11.00 19.60
N ALA A 221 24.38 11.41 18.39
CA ALA A 221 23.48 12.53 18.16
C ALA A 221 22.42 12.14 17.12
N LEU A 222 21.22 12.68 17.25
CA LEU A 222 20.15 12.46 16.28
C LEU A 222 19.40 13.75 15.96
N ALA A 223 18.86 13.79 14.74
CA ALA A 223 17.99 14.86 14.26
C ALA A 223 16.72 14.26 13.67
N ALA A 224 15.56 14.58 14.25
CA ALA A 224 14.26 14.09 13.82
C ALA A 224 13.47 15.16 13.07
N VAL A 225 12.67 14.75 12.08
CA VAL A 225 11.86 15.65 11.24
C VAL A 225 10.41 15.18 11.17
N ILE A 226 9.51 16.13 10.91
CA ILE A 226 8.09 15.87 10.66
C ILE A 226 7.75 16.45 9.28
N PRO A 227 7.23 15.64 8.33
CA PRO A 227 6.82 16.14 7.03
C PRO A 227 5.84 17.32 7.14
N GLY A 228 6.18 18.44 6.53
CA GLY A 228 5.40 19.68 6.58
C GLY A 228 5.87 20.71 7.62
N ARG A 229 6.78 20.35 8.53
CA ARG A 229 7.41 21.26 9.49
C ARG A 229 8.85 21.63 9.09
N THR A 230 9.32 22.80 9.51
CA THR A 230 10.68 23.28 9.22
C THR A 230 11.61 23.25 10.42
N ASP A 231 11.09 23.04 11.61
CA ASP A 231 11.87 22.79 12.81
C ASP A 231 12.32 21.33 12.90
N VAL A 232 13.41 21.12 13.63
CA VAL A 232 14.09 19.84 13.79
C VAL A 232 14.28 19.60 15.28
N LEU A 233 13.95 18.40 15.73
CA LEU A 233 14.33 17.94 17.06
C LEU A 233 15.78 17.46 17.02
N HIS A 234 16.67 18.14 17.73
CA HIS A 234 18.03 17.68 18.01
C HIS A 234 18.05 16.96 19.36
N LEU A 235 18.81 15.87 19.43
CA LEU A 235 18.99 15.11 20.66
C LEU A 235 20.38 14.50 20.73
N SER A 236 21.02 14.58 21.90
CA SER A 236 22.31 13.95 22.18
C SER A 236 22.21 13.05 23.41
N GLY A 237 23.07 12.04 23.46
CA GLY A 237 23.16 11.17 24.62
C GLY A 237 24.08 9.98 24.39
N THR A 238 23.92 8.95 25.22
CA THR A 238 24.65 7.69 25.08
C THR A 238 23.70 6.57 24.69
N ALA A 239 24.18 5.62 23.89
CA ALA A 239 23.40 4.53 23.34
C ALA A 239 23.94 3.17 23.79
N SER A 240 23.05 2.21 23.92
CA SER A 240 23.36 0.79 24.09
C SER A 240 22.50 -0.03 23.13
N ILE A 241 22.91 -1.28 22.89
CA ILE A 241 22.17 -2.22 22.04
C ILE A 241 21.45 -3.21 22.96
N THR A 242 20.16 -3.40 22.74
CA THR A 242 19.36 -4.38 23.48
C THR A 242 18.79 -5.44 22.54
N ASP A 243 18.76 -6.68 23.02
CA ASP A 243 18.03 -7.81 22.44
C ASP A 243 16.92 -8.32 23.37
N ASP A 244 16.54 -7.54 24.39
CA ASP A 244 15.50 -7.90 25.36
C ASP A 244 14.16 -8.20 24.67
N PRO A 245 13.68 -9.46 24.70
CA PRO A 245 12.44 -9.84 24.04
C PRO A 245 11.22 -9.05 24.53
N ALA A 246 11.19 -8.65 25.80
CA ALA A 246 10.07 -7.90 26.36
C ALA A 246 9.96 -6.53 25.69
N LEU A 247 11.05 -5.76 25.67
CA LEU A 247 11.09 -4.47 25.00
C LEU A 247 10.89 -4.60 23.49
N LEU A 248 11.56 -5.54 22.82
CA LEU A 248 11.44 -5.72 21.37
C LEU A 248 10.02 -6.10 20.94
N SER A 249 9.29 -6.87 21.76
CA SER A 249 7.89 -7.21 21.48
C SER A 249 6.97 -5.99 21.40
N THR A 250 7.24 -4.94 22.18
CA THR A 250 6.49 -3.66 22.14
C THR A 250 6.69 -2.88 20.84
N MET A 251 7.71 -3.24 20.07
CA MET A 251 8.09 -2.64 18.78
C MET A 251 7.74 -3.56 17.60
N ALA A 252 7.01 -4.66 17.86
CA ALA A 252 6.63 -5.63 16.84
C ALA A 252 5.63 -5.05 15.85
N LEU A 253 5.84 -5.36 14.58
CA LEU A 253 4.88 -5.07 13.52
C LEU A 253 4.26 -6.37 13.03
N LYS A 254 2.93 -6.50 13.15
CA LYS A 254 2.19 -7.74 12.84
C LYS A 254 2.77 -8.98 13.52
N GLY A 255 3.14 -8.86 14.80
CA GLY A 255 3.71 -9.95 15.59
C GLY A 255 5.19 -10.25 15.31
N ALA A 256 5.86 -9.50 14.42
CA ALA A 256 7.29 -9.64 14.18
C ALA A 256 8.08 -8.55 14.90
N ALA A 257 8.74 -8.91 16.01
CA ALA A 257 9.65 -8.04 16.74
C ALA A 257 10.95 -7.77 15.93
N PRO A 258 11.58 -6.59 16.07
CA PRO A 258 12.94 -6.37 15.57
C PRO A 258 13.93 -7.30 16.29
N GLN A 259 15.11 -7.52 15.68
CA GLN A 259 16.14 -8.39 16.27
C GLN A 259 16.94 -7.70 17.37
N ALA A 260 17.01 -6.37 17.32
CA ALA A 260 17.67 -5.52 18.30
C ALA A 260 17.04 -4.13 18.27
N ALA A 261 17.30 -3.33 19.30
CA ALA A 261 16.99 -1.91 19.34
C ALA A 261 18.18 -1.12 19.91
N LEU A 262 18.26 0.16 19.54
CA LEU A 262 19.11 1.11 20.26
C LEU A 262 18.32 1.65 21.44
N VAL A 263 18.88 1.58 22.64
CA VAL A 263 18.36 2.26 23.83
C VAL A 263 19.26 3.45 24.09
N ILE A 264 18.69 4.64 24.14
CA ILE A 264 19.41 5.91 24.22
C ILE A 264 19.04 6.58 25.53
N ASP A 265 20.04 6.82 26.35
CA ASP A 265 19.98 7.65 27.55
C ASP A 265 20.26 9.10 27.16
N VAL A 266 19.23 9.93 27.23
CA VAL A 266 19.19 11.27 26.62
C VAL A 266 19.75 12.32 27.56
N GLU A 267 20.77 13.02 27.10
CA GLU A 267 21.43 14.09 27.85
C GLU A 267 20.83 15.46 27.52
N SER A 268 20.55 15.71 26.24
CA SER A 268 19.94 16.95 25.79
C SER A 268 18.94 16.69 24.66
N ALA A 269 17.87 17.48 24.63
CA ALA A 269 16.92 17.49 23.53
C ALA A 269 16.31 18.89 23.37
N GLU A 270 16.25 19.36 22.13
CA GLU A 270 15.77 20.70 21.79
C GLU A 270 15.13 20.71 20.39
N VAL A 271 14.09 21.52 20.20
CA VAL A 271 13.45 21.72 18.89
C VAL A 271 13.87 23.09 18.37
N ILE A 272 14.57 23.12 17.24
CA ILE A 272 15.12 24.34 16.64
C ILE A 272 14.63 24.49 15.21
N ASP A 273 14.25 25.72 14.83
CA ASP A 273 13.98 26.08 13.44
C ASP A 273 15.19 25.81 12.54
N ASN A 274 15.00 25.07 11.45
CA ASN A 274 16.09 24.74 10.54
C ASN A 274 15.94 25.49 9.20
N GLU A 275 16.88 26.41 8.95
CA GLU A 275 16.85 27.22 7.72
C GLU A 275 16.98 26.38 6.44
N ALA A 276 17.74 25.28 6.47
CA ALA A 276 17.90 24.42 5.31
C ALA A 276 16.58 23.74 4.92
N LEU A 277 15.80 23.25 5.88
CA LEU A 277 14.45 22.73 5.64
C LEU A 277 13.50 23.82 5.13
N SER A 278 13.57 25.02 5.71
CA SER A 278 12.75 26.16 5.29
C SER A 278 13.02 26.57 3.83
N ARG A 279 14.29 26.72 3.44
CA ARG A 279 14.70 27.17 2.09
C ARG A 279 14.55 26.09 1.02
N SER A 280 14.71 24.81 1.39
CA SER A 280 14.69 23.70 0.42
C SER A 280 13.30 23.37 -0.11
N HIS A 281 12.23 23.79 0.58
CA HIS A 281 10.84 23.47 0.24
C HIS A 281 10.61 21.96 0.03
N VAL A 282 11.39 21.09 0.69
CA VAL A 282 11.40 19.63 0.44
C VAL A 282 10.06 18.93 0.65
N TRP A 283 9.12 19.56 1.38
CA TRP A 283 7.78 19.03 1.62
C TRP A 283 6.76 19.38 0.52
N GLN A 284 7.09 20.32 -0.37
CA GLN A 284 6.21 20.71 -1.47
C GLN A 284 6.37 19.74 -2.63
N ARG A 285 5.27 19.24 -3.21
CA ARG A 285 5.36 18.33 -4.36
C ARG A 285 6.01 18.97 -5.59
N SER A 286 5.96 20.30 -5.72
CA SER A 286 6.64 21.05 -6.78
C SER A 286 8.17 21.00 -6.69
N SER A 287 8.74 20.73 -5.51
CA SER A 287 10.19 20.57 -5.33
C SER A 287 10.66 19.12 -5.53
N HIS A 288 9.73 18.18 -5.73
CA HIS A 288 10.08 16.78 -5.98
C HIS A 288 10.77 16.62 -7.33
N ILE A 289 11.86 15.88 -7.29
CA ILE A 289 12.75 15.68 -8.44
C ILE A 289 12.09 14.70 -9.41
N ASP A 290 12.09 15.05 -10.69
CA ASP A 290 11.77 14.10 -11.76
C ASP A 290 12.86 13.03 -11.80
N ARG A 291 12.46 11.75 -11.64
CA ARG A 291 13.36 10.59 -11.69
C ARG A 291 14.16 10.51 -12.98
N SER A 292 13.69 11.12 -14.07
CA SER A 292 14.39 11.14 -15.35
C SER A 292 15.62 12.04 -15.36
N THR A 293 15.74 13.01 -14.45
CA THR A 293 16.81 14.02 -14.43
C THR A 293 17.99 13.66 -13.53
N VAL A 294 17.85 12.62 -12.70
CA VAL A 294 18.89 12.12 -11.80
C VAL A 294 19.27 10.68 -12.14
N PRO A 295 20.52 10.24 -11.85
CA PRO A 295 20.92 8.86 -12.07
C PRO A 295 20.06 7.91 -11.22
N ASP A 296 19.80 6.69 -11.71
CA ASP A 296 19.19 5.65 -10.89
C ASP A 296 20.20 5.21 -9.82
N LEU A 297 19.96 5.59 -8.56
CA LEU A 297 20.86 5.31 -7.44
C LEU A 297 21.10 3.80 -7.27
N MET A 298 20.17 2.93 -7.65
CA MET A 298 20.40 1.49 -7.54
C MET A 298 21.29 0.93 -8.66
N VAL A 299 21.21 1.52 -9.85
CA VAL A 299 22.19 1.25 -10.92
C VAL A 299 23.56 1.79 -10.52
N LEU A 300 23.61 2.98 -9.90
CA LEU A 300 24.84 3.54 -9.35
C LEU A 300 25.45 2.62 -8.28
N ALA A 301 24.65 2.14 -7.33
CA ALA A 301 25.07 1.16 -6.32
C ALA A 301 25.63 -0.14 -6.94
N ALA A 302 25.00 -0.64 -8.01
CA ALA A 302 25.47 -1.82 -8.73
C ALA A 302 26.81 -1.57 -9.45
N LYS A 303 27.01 -0.38 -10.01
CA LYS A 303 28.29 0.04 -10.60
C LYS A 303 29.39 0.11 -9.55
N HIS A 304 29.14 0.77 -8.41
CA HIS A 304 30.08 0.85 -7.29
C HIS A 304 30.48 -0.53 -6.80
N ALA A 305 29.51 -1.44 -6.67
CA ALA A 305 29.78 -2.83 -6.29
C ALA A 305 30.64 -3.60 -7.30
N ALA A 306 30.65 -3.22 -8.57
CA ALA A 306 31.42 -3.88 -9.64
C ALA A 306 32.85 -3.34 -9.80
N THR A 307 33.11 -2.11 -9.33
CA THR A 307 34.43 -1.46 -9.41
C THR A 307 35.33 -1.78 -8.22
N THR A 308 34.77 -2.18 -7.07
CA THR A 308 35.54 -2.58 -5.89
C THR A 308 36.16 -3.97 -6.10
N LYS A 309 37.49 -4.09 -6.03
CA LYS A 309 38.20 -5.38 -6.08
C LYS A 309 37.77 -6.24 -4.88
N ALA A 310 36.96 -7.27 -5.12
CA ALA A 310 36.57 -8.21 -4.08
C ALA A 310 37.73 -9.15 -3.73
N THR A 311 38.15 -9.17 -2.46
CA THR A 311 38.84 -10.33 -1.88
C THR A 311 37.82 -11.49 -1.83
N PRO A 312 38.12 -12.69 -2.38
CA PRO A 312 37.12 -13.74 -2.49
C PRO A 312 36.71 -14.24 -1.10
N THR A 313 35.43 -14.07 -0.75
CA THR A 313 34.80 -14.73 0.41
C THR A 313 34.14 -16.05 -0.08
N PRO A 314 34.38 -17.20 0.56
CA PRO A 314 33.74 -18.45 0.18
C PRO A 314 32.21 -18.32 0.26
N GLY A 315 31.51 -18.58 -0.85
CA GLY A 315 30.04 -18.56 -0.93
C GLY A 315 29.40 -17.25 -1.42
N ALA A 316 30.17 -16.20 -1.74
CA ALA A 316 29.61 -15.01 -2.38
C ALA A 316 29.49 -15.21 -3.91
N PRO A 317 28.37 -14.81 -4.55
CA PRO A 317 28.23 -14.91 -6.00
C PRO A 317 29.27 -14.04 -6.72
N ASN A 318 29.86 -14.60 -7.78
CA ASN A 318 30.96 -14.00 -8.54
C ASN A 318 30.59 -12.58 -9.05
N PRO A 319 31.39 -11.52 -8.79
CA PRO A 319 31.07 -10.14 -9.17
C PRO A 319 30.92 -9.94 -10.68
N SER A 320 31.45 -10.84 -11.50
CA SER A 320 31.21 -10.86 -12.96
C SER A 320 29.75 -11.13 -13.35
N LEU A 321 28.93 -11.74 -12.46
CA LEU A 321 27.49 -11.97 -12.67
C LEU A 321 26.63 -10.71 -12.46
N LEU A 322 27.18 -9.62 -11.89
CA LEU A 322 26.47 -8.36 -11.67
C LEU A 322 26.62 -7.37 -12.86
N LYS A 323 27.60 -7.57 -13.75
CA LYS A 323 27.79 -6.75 -14.95
C LYS A 323 26.55 -6.60 -15.85
N PRO A 324 25.73 -7.64 -16.10
CA PRO A 324 24.53 -7.48 -16.94
C PRO A 324 23.39 -6.65 -16.30
N LEU A 325 23.40 -6.40 -14.98
CA LEU A 325 22.39 -5.57 -14.31
C LEU A 325 22.56 -4.07 -14.60
N ALA A 326 23.79 -3.62 -14.87
CA ALA A 326 24.06 -2.24 -15.28
C ALA A 326 23.64 -1.94 -16.73
N ALA A 327 23.50 -2.98 -17.57
CA ALA A 327 23.13 -2.85 -18.98
C ALA A 327 21.62 -2.68 -19.22
N PHE A 328 20.77 -2.98 -18.22
CA PHE A 328 19.30 -2.86 -18.33
C PHE A 328 18.68 -2.14 -17.11
N PRO A 329 18.90 -0.82 -16.97
CA PRO A 329 18.48 -0.01 -15.81
C PRO A 329 17.02 -0.19 -15.39
N ARG A 330 16.08 -0.18 -16.35
CA ARG A 330 14.64 -0.31 -16.09
C ARG A 330 14.24 -1.65 -15.48
N LEU A 331 14.84 -2.75 -15.94
CA LEU A 331 14.57 -4.10 -15.43
C LEU A 331 15.15 -4.28 -14.03
N THR A 332 16.38 -3.81 -13.81
CA THR A 332 17.04 -3.80 -12.50
C THR A 332 16.20 -3.01 -11.49
N ARG A 333 15.69 -1.83 -11.88
CA ARG A 333 14.81 -1.02 -11.04
C ARG A 333 13.50 -1.73 -10.69
N LEU A 334 12.88 -2.39 -11.66
CA LEU A 334 11.64 -3.16 -11.43
C LEU A 334 11.86 -4.30 -10.42
N LEU A 335 12.95 -5.06 -10.55
CA LEU A 335 13.31 -6.13 -9.60
C LEU A 335 13.58 -5.59 -8.19
N ILE A 336 14.26 -4.46 -8.08
CA ILE A 336 14.57 -3.84 -6.79
C ILE A 336 13.32 -3.28 -6.13
N ASN A 337 12.44 -2.61 -6.90
CA ASN A 337 11.14 -2.17 -6.41
C ASN A 337 10.28 -3.34 -5.93
N ALA A 338 10.28 -4.45 -6.66
CA ALA A 338 9.60 -5.68 -6.23
C ALA A 338 10.22 -6.25 -4.94
N GLY A 339 11.56 -6.26 -4.83
CA GLY A 339 12.27 -6.67 -3.62
C GLY A 339 11.96 -5.80 -2.40
N TYR A 340 11.91 -4.46 -2.56
CA TYR A 340 11.48 -3.54 -1.52
C TYR A 340 10.04 -3.79 -1.11
N ARG A 341 9.10 -3.85 -2.06
CA ARG A 341 7.67 -4.11 -1.78
C ARG A 341 7.48 -5.45 -1.06
N MET A 342 8.14 -6.51 -1.53
CA MET A 342 8.05 -7.84 -0.91
C MET A 342 8.59 -7.82 0.52
N GLN A 343 9.73 -7.16 0.76
CA GLN A 343 10.33 -7.10 2.08
C GLN A 343 9.51 -6.23 3.05
N LEU A 344 9.04 -5.07 2.61
CA LEU A 344 8.16 -4.19 3.39
C LEU A 344 6.87 -4.93 3.78
N LYS A 345 6.27 -5.68 2.84
CA LYS A 345 5.09 -6.53 3.10
C LYS A 345 5.37 -7.65 4.10
N LYS A 346 6.59 -8.22 4.09
CA LYS A 346 7.03 -9.22 5.08
C LYS A 346 7.23 -8.61 6.47
N GLU A 347 7.73 -7.38 6.53
CA GLU A 347 7.97 -6.64 7.78
C GLU A 347 6.70 -5.97 8.34
N GLY A 348 5.57 -6.13 7.65
CA GLY A 348 4.26 -5.67 8.13
C GLY A 348 3.76 -4.36 7.53
N TYR A 349 4.59 -3.65 6.77
CA TYR A 349 4.24 -2.39 6.11
C TYR A 349 3.33 -2.60 4.88
N GLN A 350 2.36 -1.71 4.71
CA GLN A 350 1.58 -1.59 3.46
C GLN A 350 2.16 -0.41 2.68
N PRO A 351 2.85 -0.62 1.55
CA PRO A 351 3.36 0.50 0.76
C PRO A 351 2.22 1.30 0.14
N GLU A 352 2.24 2.63 0.29
CA GLU A 352 1.31 3.52 -0.41
C GLU A 352 1.52 3.42 -1.94
N GLU A 353 0.43 3.22 -2.68
CA GLU A 353 0.44 3.08 -4.14
C GLU A 353 0.76 4.41 -4.83
N ARG A 354 1.96 4.57 -5.38
CA ARG A 354 2.23 5.61 -6.38
C ARG A 354 1.74 5.18 -7.76
N ARG A 355 0.74 5.90 -8.27
CA ARG A 355 0.44 6.09 -9.70
C ARG A 355 1.65 6.74 -10.37
N ASP A 356 2.22 6.10 -11.39
CA ASP A 356 2.79 6.74 -12.58
C ASP A 356 3.16 5.69 -13.64
N SER A 357 2.78 6.01 -14.88
CA SER A 357 2.76 5.20 -16.10
C SER A 357 4.10 5.14 -16.83
N ALA A 358 4.54 3.95 -17.25
CA ALA A 358 5.21 3.68 -18.54
C ALA A 358 5.51 2.18 -18.67
N GLY A 359 5.06 1.57 -19.76
CA GLY A 359 5.21 0.14 -20.03
C GLY A 359 6.65 -0.29 -20.37
N VAL A 360 6.89 -1.61 -20.30
CA VAL A 360 7.56 -2.45 -21.31
C VAL A 360 7.67 -3.90 -20.77
N SER A 361 7.32 -4.85 -21.64
CA SER A 361 7.48 -6.32 -21.65
C SER A 361 8.71 -6.87 -20.91
N GLY A 362 8.74 -8.05 -20.27
CA GLY A 362 8.01 -9.29 -20.53
C GLY A 362 8.96 -10.35 -21.10
N GLY A 363 9.35 -11.35 -20.28
CA GLY A 363 9.68 -12.69 -20.78
C GLY A 363 10.99 -13.36 -20.33
N ARG A 364 10.82 -14.60 -19.86
CA ARG A 364 11.78 -15.74 -19.80
C ARG A 364 12.70 -15.83 -18.57
N ARG A 365 12.33 -16.75 -17.65
CA ARG A 365 13.19 -17.79 -17.01
C ARG A 365 12.40 -18.50 -15.89
N TYR A 366 11.48 -19.40 -16.25
CA TYR A 366 10.75 -20.25 -15.28
C TYR A 366 10.74 -21.72 -15.70
N GLY A 367 11.85 -22.21 -16.28
CA GLY A 367 11.97 -23.59 -16.76
C GLY A 367 12.65 -24.57 -15.80
N LEU A 368 13.49 -24.12 -14.86
CA LEU A 368 14.44 -25.02 -14.18
C LEU A 368 14.04 -25.42 -12.74
N ARG A 369 13.04 -24.76 -12.14
CA ARG A 369 12.67 -25.00 -10.74
C ARG A 369 11.62 -26.10 -10.56
N ARG A 370 10.84 -26.41 -11.61
CA ARG A 370 9.80 -27.44 -11.63
C ARG A 370 10.32 -28.89 -11.60
N LEU A 371 11.62 -29.11 -11.81
CA LEU A 371 12.19 -30.47 -11.82
C LEU A 371 12.56 -30.96 -10.41
N LEU A 372 12.81 -30.07 -9.45
CA LEU A 372 13.33 -30.44 -8.13
C LEU A 372 12.27 -30.62 -7.05
N GLU A 373 11.02 -30.20 -7.29
CA GLU A 373 9.94 -30.26 -6.28
C GLU A 373 9.05 -31.52 -6.41
N ARG A 374 9.28 -32.36 -7.43
CA ARG A 374 8.52 -33.61 -7.65
C ARG A 374 8.99 -34.80 -6.82
N LEU A 375 10.03 -34.65 -5.98
CA LEU A 375 10.66 -35.79 -5.28
C LEU A 375 10.37 -35.90 -3.77
N GLY A 376 9.45 -35.10 -3.21
CA GLY A 376 9.19 -35.22 -1.78
C GLY A 376 7.84 -34.70 -1.34
N ARG A 377 6.82 -35.58 -1.32
CA ARG A 377 5.83 -35.69 -0.24
C ARG A 377 4.81 -36.80 -0.52
N ARG A 378 4.65 -37.70 0.45
CA ARG A 378 3.54 -38.68 0.55
C ARG A 378 2.38 -38.07 1.34
N PRO A 379 1.12 -38.43 1.06
CA PRO A 379 -0.04 -37.96 1.83
C PRO A 379 -0.44 -38.94 2.94
N SER A 380 -0.91 -38.42 4.07
CA SER A 380 -1.61 -39.17 5.13
C SER A 380 -3.08 -38.76 5.17
N GLN A 381 -3.99 -39.73 5.10
CA GLN A 381 -5.46 -39.60 5.29
C GLN A 381 -5.79 -39.79 6.79
N ARG A 382 -6.79 -39.13 7.41
CA ARG A 382 -8.26 -39.40 7.50
C ARG A 382 -8.79 -38.63 8.75
N PRO A 383 -10.10 -38.59 9.10
CA PRO A 383 -11.35 -38.82 8.34
C PRO A 383 -12.43 -37.72 8.51
N GLU A 384 -13.46 -37.81 7.67
CA GLU A 384 -14.74 -37.08 7.72
C GLU A 384 -15.67 -37.59 8.84
N ASN A 385 -16.40 -36.68 9.51
CA ASN A 385 -17.87 -36.73 9.68
C ASN A 385 -18.37 -35.62 10.61
N ALA A 386 -19.16 -34.69 10.07
CA ALA A 386 -20.30 -34.07 10.75
C ALA A 386 -21.21 -33.40 9.70
N ARG A 387 -22.48 -33.80 9.64
CA ARG A 387 -23.52 -33.26 8.74
C ARG A 387 -24.30 -32.15 9.46
N SER A 388 -24.31 -30.95 8.88
CA SER A 388 -25.20 -29.80 9.18
C SER A 388 -25.82 -29.20 7.88
N SER A 389 -27.01 -28.59 7.94
CA SER A 389 -27.64 -27.84 6.83
C SER A 389 -27.17 -26.35 6.85
N PRO A 390 -27.38 -25.53 5.80
CA PRO A 390 -26.27 -24.98 5.05
C PRO A 390 -25.94 -23.55 5.48
N SER A 391 -25.03 -23.39 6.43
CA SER A 391 -24.00 -22.37 6.24
C SER A 391 -23.35 -22.65 4.89
N MET A 392 -23.14 -21.63 4.05
CA MET A 392 -22.58 -21.82 2.70
C MET A 392 -21.25 -22.56 2.81
N ARG A 393 -21.27 -23.86 2.50
CA ARG A 393 -20.08 -24.69 2.63
C ARG A 393 -19.09 -24.31 1.55
N LEU A 394 -17.84 -24.22 1.96
CA LEU A 394 -16.72 -24.07 1.06
C LEU A 394 -16.68 -25.29 0.12
N ARG A 395 -16.92 -25.08 -1.17
CA ARG A 395 -16.90 -26.13 -2.20
C ARG A 395 -15.59 -26.07 -2.96
N GLU A 396 -14.86 -27.18 -3.04
CA GLU A 396 -13.71 -27.28 -3.95
C GLU A 396 -14.21 -27.37 -5.40
N VAL A 397 -13.58 -26.61 -6.30
CA VAL A 397 -13.85 -26.62 -7.73
C VAL A 397 -12.54 -26.71 -8.49
N ARG A 398 -12.60 -27.40 -9.64
CA ARG A 398 -11.46 -27.55 -10.55
C ARG A 398 -11.56 -26.55 -11.68
N VAL A 399 -10.46 -25.87 -11.99
CA VAL A 399 -10.34 -25.03 -13.18
C VAL A 399 -10.28 -25.93 -14.41
N VAL A 400 -11.27 -25.80 -15.27
CA VAL A 400 -11.36 -26.53 -16.55
C VAL A 400 -10.62 -25.78 -17.63
N GLU A 401 -10.80 -24.47 -17.67
CA GLU A 401 -10.30 -23.64 -18.76
C GLU A 401 -10.05 -22.21 -18.29
N VAL A 402 -9.07 -21.55 -18.89
CA VAL A 402 -8.77 -20.13 -18.69
C VAL A 402 -8.68 -19.48 -20.06
N VAL A 403 -9.72 -18.75 -20.43
CA VAL A 403 -9.85 -18.04 -21.72
C VAL A 403 -9.34 -16.61 -21.54
N ARG A 404 -8.53 -16.12 -22.50
CA ARG A 404 -8.04 -14.75 -22.49
C ARG A 404 -8.99 -13.87 -23.29
N GLU A 405 -9.79 -13.06 -22.60
CA GLU A 405 -10.75 -12.13 -23.23
C GLU A 405 -10.03 -10.89 -23.77
N THR A 406 -9.08 -10.34 -23.01
CA THR A 406 -8.27 -9.18 -23.41
C THR A 406 -6.87 -9.31 -22.82
N ALA A 407 -5.95 -8.39 -23.16
CA ALA A 407 -4.60 -8.36 -22.58
C ALA A 407 -4.59 -8.32 -21.03
N ASN A 408 -5.67 -7.84 -20.41
CA ASN A 408 -5.80 -7.69 -18.97
C ASN A 408 -7.02 -8.40 -18.38
N ALA A 409 -7.75 -9.25 -19.10
CA ALA A 409 -8.91 -9.97 -18.57
C ALA A 409 -8.91 -11.44 -18.99
N VAL A 410 -9.31 -12.32 -18.07
CA VAL A 410 -9.52 -13.75 -18.32
C VAL A 410 -10.88 -14.20 -17.85
N THR A 411 -11.48 -15.14 -18.58
CA THR A 411 -12.61 -15.94 -18.14
C THR A 411 -12.10 -17.27 -17.63
N VAL A 412 -12.47 -17.64 -16.41
CA VAL A 412 -12.10 -18.89 -15.75
C VAL A 412 -13.34 -19.76 -15.66
N LEU A 413 -13.29 -20.95 -16.26
CA LEU A 413 -14.34 -21.94 -16.18
C LEU A 413 -13.98 -22.95 -15.10
N VAL A 414 -14.91 -23.19 -14.18
CA VAL A 414 -14.74 -24.16 -13.10
C VAL A 414 -15.87 -25.18 -13.07
N GLU A 415 -15.53 -26.40 -12.64
CA GLU A 415 -16.46 -27.50 -12.41
C GLU A 415 -16.36 -27.96 -10.96
N ASP A 416 -17.49 -28.37 -10.40
CA ASP A 416 -17.52 -29.17 -9.18
C ASP A 416 -17.14 -30.63 -9.53
N GLU A 417 -16.36 -31.30 -8.69
CA GLU A 417 -15.99 -32.72 -8.91
C GLU A 417 -17.21 -33.65 -8.97
N SER A 418 -18.33 -33.26 -8.35
CA SER A 418 -19.61 -33.98 -8.43
C SER A 418 -20.32 -33.84 -9.78
N GLY A 419 -19.89 -32.91 -10.64
CA GLY A 419 -20.59 -32.59 -11.90
C GLY A 419 -21.95 -31.93 -11.69
N THR A 420 -22.27 -31.49 -10.48
CA THR A 420 -23.56 -30.88 -10.16
C THR A 420 -23.69 -29.50 -10.81
N PRO A 421 -24.82 -29.19 -11.48
CA PRO A 421 -25.07 -27.86 -12.02
C PRO A 421 -25.00 -26.75 -10.96
N PHE A 422 -24.37 -25.64 -11.31
CA PHE A 422 -24.36 -24.45 -10.48
C PHE A 422 -25.72 -23.74 -10.55
N ARG A 423 -26.44 -23.75 -9.43
CA ARG A 423 -27.72 -23.05 -9.28
C ARG A 423 -27.48 -21.66 -8.71
N PHE A 424 -27.87 -20.62 -9.45
CA PHE A 424 -27.80 -19.22 -9.07
C PHE A 424 -28.78 -18.41 -9.94
N LYS A 425 -29.00 -17.14 -9.62
CA LYS A 425 -29.79 -16.21 -10.45
C LYS A 425 -28.84 -15.36 -11.33
N PRO A 426 -29.20 -15.05 -12.58
CA PRO A 426 -28.30 -14.32 -13.48
C PRO A 426 -27.99 -12.92 -12.94
N GLY A 427 -26.70 -12.63 -12.79
CA GLY A 427 -26.17 -11.43 -12.14
C GLY A 427 -25.53 -11.68 -10.77
N GLN A 428 -25.82 -12.81 -10.11
CA GLN A 428 -25.19 -13.18 -8.84
C GLN A 428 -23.69 -13.51 -9.00
N TYR A 429 -22.98 -13.49 -7.88
CA TYR A 429 -21.55 -13.80 -7.81
C TYR A 429 -21.25 -14.98 -6.90
N PHE A 430 -20.01 -15.47 -7.01
CA PHE A 430 -19.42 -16.43 -6.10
C PHE A 430 -18.15 -15.84 -5.51
N THR A 431 -17.85 -16.18 -4.26
CA THR A 431 -16.59 -15.82 -3.60
C THR A 431 -15.59 -16.93 -3.79
N PHE A 432 -14.54 -16.62 -4.55
CA PHE A 432 -13.43 -17.53 -4.80
C PHE A 432 -12.40 -17.40 -3.69
N VAL A 433 -11.92 -18.54 -3.22
CA VAL A 433 -10.95 -18.69 -2.15
C VAL A 433 -9.76 -19.47 -2.68
N ALA A 434 -8.56 -18.91 -2.51
CA ALA A 434 -7.32 -19.50 -2.99
C ALA A 434 -6.16 -19.19 -2.03
N GLU A 435 -5.23 -20.14 -1.93
CA GLU A 435 -3.93 -19.92 -1.29
C GLU A 435 -2.97 -19.25 -2.28
N ILE A 436 -2.64 -17.98 -2.03
CA ILE A 436 -1.74 -17.20 -2.89
C ILE A 436 -0.64 -16.62 -2.02
N ASP A 437 0.61 -16.95 -2.35
CA ASP A 437 1.81 -16.53 -1.60
C ASP A 437 1.75 -16.89 -0.09
N GLY A 438 1.16 -18.06 0.24
CA GLY A 438 1.03 -18.55 1.62
C GLY A 438 -0.05 -17.85 2.45
N ARG A 439 -1.03 -17.21 1.80
CA ARG A 439 -2.20 -16.61 2.44
C ARG A 439 -3.49 -17.06 1.76
N THR A 440 -4.49 -17.38 2.56
CA THR A 440 -5.87 -17.57 2.09
C THR A 440 -6.46 -16.22 1.71
N LEU A 441 -6.71 -16.03 0.42
CA LEU A 441 -7.40 -14.83 -0.07
C LEU A 441 -8.80 -15.19 -0.54
N ARG A 442 -9.77 -14.31 -0.30
CA ARG A 442 -11.15 -14.43 -0.76
C ARG A 442 -11.53 -13.24 -1.63
N ARG A 443 -12.11 -13.44 -2.81
CA ARG A 443 -12.63 -12.37 -3.66
C ARG A 443 -13.92 -12.78 -4.36
N ALA A 444 -14.90 -11.89 -4.36
CA ALA A 444 -16.14 -12.04 -5.09
C ALA A 444 -15.92 -11.78 -6.60
N TYR A 445 -16.48 -12.65 -7.43
CA TYR A 445 -16.54 -12.48 -8.88
C TYR A 445 -17.93 -12.83 -9.37
N SER A 446 -18.59 -11.88 -10.05
CA SER A 446 -19.88 -12.11 -10.69
C SER A 446 -19.77 -13.28 -11.68
N ALA A 447 -20.75 -14.18 -11.62
CA ALA A 447 -20.88 -15.20 -12.63
C ALA A 447 -21.05 -14.49 -13.98
N SER A 448 -20.26 -14.90 -14.97
CA SER A 448 -20.46 -14.46 -16.34
C SER A 448 -21.26 -15.48 -17.14
N SER A 449 -21.31 -16.76 -16.73
CA SER A 449 -22.14 -17.80 -17.37
C SER A 449 -23.63 -17.69 -17.05
N ALA A 450 -24.46 -18.36 -17.85
CA ALA A 450 -25.86 -18.61 -17.50
C ALA A 450 -25.97 -19.62 -16.34
N PRO A 451 -27.02 -19.58 -15.51
CA PRO A 451 -27.24 -20.52 -14.43
C PRO A 451 -27.70 -21.89 -14.93
N GLY A 452 -27.57 -22.91 -14.08
CA GLY A 452 -28.01 -24.26 -14.38
C GLY A 452 -27.04 -25.08 -15.24
N THR A 453 -25.85 -24.56 -15.53
CA THR A 453 -24.77 -25.28 -16.22
C THR A 453 -23.88 -26.02 -15.24
N THR A 454 -23.24 -27.10 -15.68
CA THR A 454 -22.21 -27.82 -14.90
C THR A 454 -20.88 -27.07 -14.81
N ARG A 455 -20.71 -26.04 -15.64
CA ARG A 455 -19.55 -25.14 -15.66
C ARG A 455 -19.95 -23.75 -15.22
N LEU A 456 -19.33 -23.25 -14.17
CA LEU A 456 -19.43 -21.85 -13.77
C LEU A 456 -18.31 -21.06 -14.45
N ALA A 457 -18.65 -19.96 -15.13
CA ALA A 457 -17.67 -19.02 -15.64
C ALA A 457 -17.65 -17.75 -14.78
N ILE A 458 -16.45 -17.30 -14.42
CA ILE A 458 -16.22 -15.96 -13.88
C ILE A 458 -15.18 -15.24 -14.73
N THR A 459 -15.28 -13.92 -14.82
CA THR A 459 -14.36 -13.13 -15.64
C THR A 459 -13.73 -12.04 -14.80
N ALA A 460 -12.40 -11.99 -14.82
CA ALA A 460 -11.62 -11.14 -13.94
C ALA A 460 -10.67 -10.27 -14.74
N LYS A 461 -10.90 -8.95 -14.70
CA LYS A 461 -9.93 -7.96 -15.16
C LYS A 461 -8.84 -7.81 -14.10
N ARG A 462 -7.57 -7.84 -14.52
CA ARG A 462 -6.41 -7.59 -13.67
C ARG A 462 -6.47 -6.14 -13.17
N VAL A 463 -6.65 -6.00 -11.87
CA VAL A 463 -6.47 -4.73 -11.17
C VAL A 463 -4.98 -4.52 -10.92
N GLN A 464 -4.49 -3.31 -11.15
CA GLN A 464 -3.11 -2.93 -10.83
C GLN A 464 -2.86 -3.16 -9.33
N ASP A 465 -1.72 -3.76 -8.98
CA ASP A 465 -1.34 -4.14 -7.61
C ASP A 465 -2.31 -5.15 -6.91
N GLY A 466 -3.39 -5.58 -7.58
CA GLY A 466 -4.35 -6.58 -7.09
C GLY A 466 -3.77 -8.00 -7.08
N THR A 467 -3.78 -8.67 -5.91
CA THR A 467 -3.17 -10.00 -5.74
C THR A 467 -3.99 -11.11 -6.42
N PHE A 468 -5.28 -11.25 -6.10
CA PHE A 468 -6.13 -12.33 -6.62
C PHE A 468 -6.38 -12.19 -8.13
N SER A 469 -6.72 -10.99 -8.59
CA SER A 469 -6.95 -10.72 -10.02
C SER A 469 -5.68 -10.94 -10.87
N THR A 470 -4.50 -10.69 -10.31
CA THR A 470 -3.22 -10.99 -10.97
C THR A 470 -2.97 -12.49 -11.03
N TYR A 471 -3.24 -13.22 -9.94
CA TYR A 471 -3.14 -14.68 -9.91
C TYR A 471 -4.03 -15.33 -10.99
N LEU A 472 -5.31 -14.95 -11.07
CA LEU A 472 -6.21 -15.44 -12.13
C LEU A 472 -5.66 -15.15 -13.53
N ASN A 473 -5.16 -13.93 -13.75
CA ASN A 473 -4.68 -13.50 -15.07
C ASN A 473 -3.31 -14.05 -15.47
N ARG A 474 -2.44 -14.42 -14.53
CA ARG A 474 -1.03 -14.74 -14.81
C ARG A 474 -0.67 -16.17 -14.47
N ASP A 475 -1.16 -16.69 -13.35
CA ASP A 475 -0.61 -17.88 -12.71
C ASP A 475 -1.57 -19.07 -12.77
N LEU A 476 -2.89 -18.83 -12.69
CA LEU A 476 -3.91 -19.87 -12.74
C LEU A 476 -3.87 -20.64 -14.06
N ARG A 477 -3.97 -21.98 -13.99
CA ARG A 477 -3.99 -22.88 -15.14
C ARG A 477 -5.14 -23.89 -15.06
N PRO A 478 -5.58 -24.43 -16.21
CA PRO A 478 -6.40 -25.63 -16.23
C PRO A 478 -5.80 -26.75 -15.36
N GLY A 479 -6.65 -27.39 -14.57
CA GLY A 479 -6.29 -28.42 -13.59
C GLY A 479 -6.05 -27.89 -12.17
N ASP A 480 -5.85 -26.59 -11.98
CA ASP A 480 -5.72 -26.01 -10.63
C ASP A 480 -7.04 -26.15 -9.86
N ARG A 481 -6.93 -26.17 -8.52
CA ARG A 481 -8.07 -26.25 -7.60
C ARG A 481 -8.26 -24.94 -6.86
N LEU A 482 -9.51 -24.49 -6.80
CA LEU A 482 -9.95 -23.33 -6.06
C LEU A 482 -11.09 -23.74 -5.15
N HIS A 483 -11.41 -22.89 -4.18
CA HIS A 483 -12.62 -23.08 -3.39
C HIS A 483 -13.60 -21.95 -3.69
N ILE A 484 -14.89 -22.21 -3.55
CA ILE A 484 -15.93 -21.20 -3.72
C ILE A 484 -16.94 -21.20 -2.57
N LEU A 485 -17.51 -20.04 -2.33
CA LEU A 485 -18.70 -19.79 -1.53
C LEU A 485 -19.75 -19.11 -2.41
N GLY A 486 -21.03 -19.38 -2.18
CA GLY A 486 -22.12 -18.79 -2.95
C GLY A 486 -23.11 -19.81 -3.53
N PRO A 487 -24.09 -19.33 -4.31
CA PRO A 487 -24.17 -17.96 -4.84
C PRO A 487 -24.54 -16.89 -3.80
N SER A 488 -24.19 -15.64 -4.09
CA SER A 488 -24.55 -14.47 -3.29
C SER A 488 -24.87 -13.26 -4.17
N GLY A 489 -25.50 -12.24 -3.58
CA GLY A 489 -25.82 -10.98 -4.25
C GLY A 489 -27.31 -10.81 -4.58
N SER A 490 -27.76 -9.56 -4.53
CA SER A 490 -29.13 -9.11 -4.86
C SER A 490 -29.26 -8.51 -6.26
N PHE A 491 -28.13 -8.31 -6.96
CA PHE A 491 -28.08 -7.82 -8.34
C PHE A 491 -28.42 -8.97 -9.29
N TYR A 492 -29.71 -9.22 -9.53
CA TYR A 492 -30.12 -10.29 -10.43
C TYR A 492 -31.44 -10.01 -11.13
N VAL A 493 -31.70 -10.79 -12.18
CA VAL A 493 -33.00 -10.86 -12.84
C VAL A 493 -33.66 -12.20 -12.52
N GLU A 494 -34.95 -12.18 -12.18
CA GLU A 494 -35.72 -13.43 -12.06
C GLU A 494 -35.85 -14.09 -13.43
N SER A 495 -35.55 -15.40 -13.49
CA SER A 495 -35.60 -16.17 -14.72
C SER A 495 -36.35 -17.49 -14.49
N PRO A 496 -37.44 -17.76 -15.24
CA PRO A 496 -38.03 -16.89 -16.27
C PRO A 496 -38.65 -15.62 -15.65
N PRO A 497 -38.60 -14.46 -16.35
CA PRO A 497 -39.23 -13.27 -15.84
C PRO A 497 -40.76 -13.40 -15.92
N PRO A 498 -41.53 -12.85 -14.96
CA PRO A 498 -42.99 -12.94 -14.96
C PRO A 498 -43.67 -12.32 -16.19
N THR A 499 -43.01 -11.33 -16.80
CA THR A 499 -43.44 -10.62 -18.00
C THR A 499 -42.21 -10.30 -18.85
N ALA A 500 -42.40 -10.10 -20.17
CA ALA A 500 -41.33 -9.55 -21.01
C ALA A 500 -40.89 -8.19 -20.45
N ARG A 501 -39.56 -8.00 -20.36
CA ARG A 501 -38.95 -6.80 -19.78
C ARG A 501 -38.06 -6.12 -20.80
N GLU A 502 -38.03 -4.79 -20.76
CA GLU A 502 -36.98 -3.99 -21.37
C GLU A 502 -35.90 -3.71 -20.31
N LEU A 503 -34.67 -4.14 -20.58
CA LEU A 503 -33.53 -3.94 -19.68
C LEU A 503 -32.47 -3.07 -20.35
N VAL A 504 -32.08 -2.01 -19.65
CA VAL A 504 -30.93 -1.18 -20.02
C VAL A 504 -29.77 -1.51 -19.07
N LEU A 505 -28.76 -2.18 -19.61
CA LEU A 505 -27.57 -2.62 -18.91
C LEU A 505 -26.47 -1.58 -19.14
N LEU A 506 -25.99 -0.94 -18.07
CA LEU A 506 -24.96 0.08 -18.10
C LEU A 506 -23.69 -0.46 -17.45
N ALA A 507 -22.67 -0.69 -18.27
CA ALA A 507 -21.42 -1.30 -17.84
C ALA A 507 -20.21 -0.43 -18.17
N ALA A 508 -19.16 -0.52 -17.35
CA ALA A 508 -17.83 -0.09 -17.76
C ALA A 508 -16.74 -1.05 -17.30
N GLY A 509 -15.80 -1.35 -18.19
CA GLY A 509 -14.72 -2.31 -17.94
C GLY A 509 -15.25 -3.68 -17.48
N SER A 510 -14.83 -4.16 -16.31
CA SER A 510 -15.27 -5.46 -15.77
C SER A 510 -16.71 -5.49 -15.26
N GLY A 511 -17.40 -4.35 -15.17
CA GLY A 511 -18.82 -4.30 -14.80
C GLY A 511 -19.76 -5.00 -15.79
N VAL A 512 -19.27 -5.39 -16.97
CA VAL A 512 -20.04 -6.18 -17.94
C VAL A 512 -20.28 -7.62 -17.48
N THR A 513 -19.53 -8.11 -16.49
CA THR A 513 -19.55 -9.52 -16.09
C THR A 513 -20.91 -10.03 -15.57
N PRO A 514 -21.59 -9.36 -14.61
CA PRO A 514 -22.95 -9.76 -14.25
C PRO A 514 -23.94 -9.54 -15.41
N MET A 515 -23.71 -8.54 -16.27
CA MET A 515 -24.54 -8.26 -17.45
C MET A 515 -24.50 -9.41 -18.45
N MET A 516 -23.34 -10.03 -18.67
CA MET A 516 -23.22 -11.18 -19.55
C MET A 516 -24.01 -12.38 -19.05
N SER A 517 -24.06 -12.62 -17.73
CA SER A 517 -24.92 -13.67 -17.17
C SER A 517 -26.39 -13.40 -17.45
N VAL A 518 -26.83 -12.14 -17.29
CA VAL A 518 -28.20 -11.70 -17.63
C VAL A 518 -28.49 -11.87 -19.13
N ILE A 519 -27.61 -11.37 -20.00
CA ILE A 519 -27.76 -11.44 -21.46
C ILE A 519 -27.85 -12.90 -21.92
N ARG A 520 -26.88 -13.74 -21.53
CA ARG A 520 -26.85 -15.16 -21.91
C ARG A 520 -28.12 -15.89 -21.45
N THR A 521 -28.58 -15.61 -20.23
CA THR A 521 -29.77 -16.27 -19.65
C THR A 521 -31.06 -15.84 -20.34
N LEU A 522 -31.26 -14.53 -20.52
CA LEU A 522 -32.51 -14.02 -21.09
C LEU A 522 -32.60 -14.27 -22.60
N LEU A 523 -31.49 -14.27 -23.34
CA LEU A 523 -31.51 -14.61 -24.76
C LEU A 523 -31.74 -16.11 -24.99
N ALA A 524 -31.23 -16.97 -24.11
CA ALA A 524 -31.50 -18.42 -24.15
C ALA A 524 -32.92 -18.77 -23.69
N ALA A 525 -33.53 -17.95 -22.83
CA ALA A 525 -34.92 -18.10 -22.41
C ALA A 525 -35.91 -17.54 -23.44
N ASP A 526 -37.10 -18.13 -23.50
CA ASP A 526 -38.23 -17.63 -24.28
C ASP A 526 -38.95 -16.48 -23.56
N SER A 527 -38.20 -15.42 -23.23
CA SER A 527 -38.69 -14.33 -22.36
C SER A 527 -39.25 -13.13 -23.13
N HIS A 528 -39.10 -13.11 -24.47
CA HIS A 528 -39.32 -11.94 -25.35
C HIS A 528 -38.71 -10.61 -24.85
N SER A 529 -37.79 -10.66 -23.87
CA SER A 529 -37.15 -9.47 -23.30
C SER A 529 -36.27 -8.78 -24.34
N ARG A 530 -36.28 -7.44 -24.31
CA ARG A 530 -35.38 -6.57 -25.09
C ARG A 530 -34.27 -6.07 -24.18
N LEU A 531 -33.04 -6.18 -24.65
CA LEU A 531 -31.82 -5.87 -23.90
C LEU A 531 -31.03 -4.81 -24.65
N THR A 532 -30.67 -3.74 -23.95
CA THR A 532 -29.72 -2.76 -24.45
C THR A 532 -28.53 -2.68 -23.52
N LEU A 533 -27.34 -2.93 -24.01
CA LEU A 533 -26.09 -2.77 -23.28
C LEU A 533 -25.38 -1.50 -23.72
N ILE A 534 -25.25 -0.52 -22.82
CA ILE A 534 -24.37 0.64 -23.01
C ILE A 534 -23.05 0.33 -22.31
N TYR A 535 -21.97 0.15 -23.07
CA TYR A 535 -20.71 -0.39 -22.58
C TYR A 535 -19.52 0.55 -22.77
N GLY A 536 -19.07 1.15 -21.67
CA GLY A 536 -17.94 2.07 -21.61
C GLY A 536 -16.58 1.36 -21.51
N ASN A 537 -15.65 1.63 -22.43
CA ASN A 537 -14.27 1.12 -22.37
C ASN A 537 -13.24 2.18 -22.78
N ARG A 538 -11.95 1.85 -22.64
CA ARG A 538 -10.88 2.75 -23.04
C ARG A 538 -10.66 2.72 -24.54
N THR A 539 -10.33 1.54 -25.05
CA THR A 539 -10.08 1.24 -26.47
C THR A 539 -10.93 0.04 -26.89
N GLU A 540 -10.96 -0.27 -28.18
CA GLU A 540 -11.56 -1.49 -28.73
C GLU A 540 -10.95 -2.76 -28.10
N ASP A 541 -9.63 -2.78 -27.89
CA ASP A 541 -8.90 -3.91 -27.30
C ASP A 541 -9.23 -4.15 -25.81
N ASP A 542 -9.86 -3.19 -25.15
CA ASP A 542 -10.28 -3.29 -23.74
C ASP A 542 -11.68 -3.89 -23.57
N VAL A 543 -12.43 -4.07 -24.65
CA VAL A 543 -13.81 -4.59 -24.63
C VAL A 543 -13.80 -6.08 -24.29
N ILE A 544 -14.21 -6.41 -23.07
CA ILE A 544 -14.31 -7.81 -22.63
C ILE A 544 -15.53 -8.43 -23.33
N PHE A 545 -15.37 -9.65 -23.88
CA PHE A 545 -16.37 -10.36 -24.67
C PHE A 545 -16.76 -9.71 -26.00
N ALA A 546 -15.87 -8.91 -26.61
CA ALA A 546 -16.17 -8.20 -27.87
C ALA A 546 -16.76 -9.12 -28.97
N ASP A 547 -16.06 -10.22 -29.28
CA ASP A 547 -16.48 -11.16 -30.33
C ASP A 547 -17.81 -11.84 -30.00
N GLU A 548 -18.02 -12.22 -28.75
CA GLU A 548 -19.26 -12.87 -28.32
C GLU A 548 -20.44 -11.91 -28.34
N LEU A 549 -20.26 -10.67 -27.87
CA LEU A 549 -21.28 -9.63 -27.90
C LEU A 549 -21.69 -9.34 -29.36
N SER A 550 -20.73 -9.21 -30.27
CA SER A 550 -21.01 -9.05 -31.70
C SER A 550 -21.83 -10.23 -32.22
N ALA A 551 -21.39 -11.46 -31.96
CA ALA A 551 -22.09 -12.66 -32.42
C ALA A 551 -23.49 -12.82 -31.79
N LEU A 552 -23.71 -12.35 -30.57
CA LEU A 552 -25.03 -12.33 -29.93
C LEU A 552 -25.95 -11.28 -30.56
N CYS A 553 -25.45 -10.10 -30.89
CA CYS A 553 -26.19 -9.09 -31.64
C CYS A 553 -26.63 -9.63 -33.01
N ASP A 554 -25.71 -10.28 -33.75
CA ASP A 554 -26.01 -10.85 -35.06
C ASP A 554 -27.07 -11.97 -35.00
N ARG A 555 -27.05 -12.78 -33.93
CA ARG A 555 -28.03 -13.86 -33.73
C ARG A 555 -29.38 -13.35 -33.21
N HIS A 556 -29.41 -12.22 -32.51
CA HIS A 556 -30.59 -11.70 -31.85
C HIS A 556 -30.80 -10.20 -32.10
N PRO A 557 -30.85 -9.74 -33.38
CA PRO A 557 -30.85 -8.32 -33.71
C PRO A 557 -32.09 -7.58 -33.17
N ASP A 558 -33.23 -8.27 -33.03
CA ASP A 558 -34.47 -7.70 -32.51
C ASP A 558 -34.52 -7.65 -30.97
N ARG A 559 -33.58 -8.32 -30.29
CA ARG A 559 -33.61 -8.51 -28.83
C ARG A 559 -32.39 -7.98 -28.10
N LEU A 560 -31.23 -7.87 -28.73
CA LEU A 560 -30.01 -7.34 -28.13
C LEU A 560 -29.45 -6.20 -28.97
N THR A 561 -29.27 -5.04 -28.34
CA THR A 561 -28.52 -3.92 -28.90
C THR A 561 -27.33 -3.62 -28.00
N VAL A 562 -26.13 -3.50 -28.55
CA VAL A 562 -24.92 -3.11 -27.81
C VAL A 562 -24.41 -1.79 -28.36
N ARG A 563 -24.28 -0.79 -27.48
CA ARG A 563 -23.75 0.54 -27.76
C ARG A 563 -22.45 0.74 -27.00
N HIS A 564 -21.35 0.79 -27.73
CA HIS A 564 -20.03 1.00 -27.15
C HIS A 564 -19.70 2.49 -27.05
N VAL A 565 -19.11 2.89 -25.92
CA VAL A 565 -18.62 4.25 -25.69
C VAL A 565 -17.15 4.18 -25.31
N LEU A 566 -16.26 4.77 -26.13
CA LEU A 566 -14.81 4.65 -25.97
C LEU A 566 -14.15 5.98 -25.63
N THR A 567 -13.26 5.99 -24.62
CA THR A 567 -12.51 7.20 -24.25
C THR A 567 -11.29 7.48 -25.14
N GLN A 568 -10.74 6.44 -25.77
CA GLN A 568 -9.52 6.46 -26.60
C GLN A 568 -9.73 5.59 -27.85
N PRO A 569 -10.75 5.88 -28.67
CA PRO A 569 -11.06 5.08 -29.85
C PRO A 569 -9.97 5.17 -30.94
N SER A 570 -9.91 4.17 -31.82
CA SER A 570 -9.16 4.28 -33.06
C SER A 570 -9.74 5.34 -34.01
N ALA A 571 -8.95 5.77 -34.99
CA ALA A 571 -9.39 6.76 -35.98
C ALA A 571 -10.56 6.27 -36.87
N THR A 572 -10.79 4.96 -36.91
CA THR A 572 -11.87 4.31 -37.68
C THR A 572 -13.14 4.08 -36.87
N TRP A 573 -13.15 4.46 -35.59
CA TRP A 573 -14.29 4.26 -34.71
C TRP A 573 -15.47 5.18 -35.06
N THR A 574 -16.64 4.58 -35.22
CA THR A 574 -17.89 5.30 -35.54
C THR A 574 -18.91 5.28 -34.40
N GLY A 575 -18.60 4.62 -33.28
CA GLY A 575 -19.48 4.54 -32.11
C GLY A 575 -19.35 5.74 -31.18
N GLY A 576 -19.96 5.63 -29.98
CA GLY A 576 -19.90 6.67 -28.96
C GLY A 576 -18.47 6.94 -28.51
N THR A 577 -18.16 8.21 -28.22
CA THR A 577 -16.85 8.64 -27.72
C THR A 577 -16.96 9.38 -26.39
N GLY A 578 -15.92 9.26 -25.56
CA GLY A 578 -15.85 9.90 -24.24
C GLY A 578 -16.15 8.94 -23.09
N ARG A 579 -16.52 9.50 -21.94
CA ARG A 579 -16.92 8.74 -20.74
C ARG A 579 -18.44 8.72 -20.66
N LEU A 580 -18.99 7.74 -19.95
CA LEU A 580 -20.40 7.74 -19.54
C LEU A 580 -20.61 8.79 -18.46
N THR A 581 -20.74 10.05 -18.88
CA THR A 581 -21.12 11.19 -18.04
C THR A 581 -22.64 11.38 -18.08
N PRO A 582 -23.24 12.18 -17.18
CA PRO A 582 -24.66 12.52 -17.23
C PRO A 582 -25.12 13.02 -18.60
N GLU A 583 -24.31 13.82 -19.30
CA GLU A 583 -24.63 14.37 -20.62
C GLU A 583 -24.63 13.29 -21.70
N THR A 584 -23.59 12.44 -21.68
CA THR A 584 -23.49 11.31 -22.62
C THR A 584 -24.61 10.30 -22.39
N LEU A 585 -24.93 10.00 -21.13
CA LEU A 585 -26.02 9.11 -20.79
C LEU A 585 -27.37 9.64 -21.27
N ARG A 586 -27.68 10.92 -21.06
CA ARG A 586 -28.91 11.52 -21.58
C ARG A 586 -29.01 11.36 -23.09
N ARG A 587 -27.95 11.68 -23.82
CA ARG A 587 -27.91 11.48 -25.28
C ARG A 587 -28.20 10.03 -25.69
N GLU A 588 -27.54 9.05 -25.05
CA GLU A 588 -27.79 7.64 -25.37
C GLU A 588 -29.23 7.23 -25.03
N LEU A 589 -29.80 7.71 -23.92
CA LEU A 589 -31.18 7.41 -23.54
C LEU A 589 -32.21 8.10 -24.46
N ASP A 590 -31.94 9.33 -24.90
CA ASP A 590 -32.77 10.05 -25.85
C ASP A 590 -32.78 9.35 -27.22
N GLU A 591 -31.64 8.78 -27.64
CA GLU A 591 -31.57 7.98 -28.87
C GLU A 591 -32.19 6.58 -28.75
N LEU A 592 -32.20 6.01 -27.54
CA LEU A 592 -32.75 4.68 -27.27
C LEU A 592 -34.26 4.70 -27.00
N GLU A 593 -34.78 5.82 -26.49
CA GLU A 593 -36.16 6.01 -26.05
C GLU A 593 -36.70 4.80 -25.25
N PRO A 594 -36.03 4.38 -24.15
CA PRO A 594 -36.48 3.23 -23.39
C PRO A 594 -37.89 3.48 -22.84
N SER A 595 -38.72 2.44 -22.81
CA SER A 595 -40.07 2.56 -22.27
C SER A 595 -40.03 3.02 -20.81
N GLY A 596 -41.09 3.70 -20.37
CA GLY A 596 -41.26 4.07 -18.97
C GLY A 596 -41.39 2.88 -18.01
N SER A 597 -41.27 1.63 -18.48
CA SER A 597 -41.24 0.40 -17.67
C SER A 597 -39.86 -0.28 -17.64
N ALA A 598 -38.86 0.30 -18.30
CA ALA A 598 -37.53 -0.26 -18.38
C ALA A 598 -36.84 -0.37 -17.01
N HIS A 599 -36.11 -1.46 -16.82
CA HIS A 599 -35.24 -1.66 -15.66
C HIS A 599 -33.79 -1.35 -16.04
N PHE A 600 -33.08 -0.64 -15.17
CA PHE A 600 -31.71 -0.21 -15.36
C PHE A 600 -30.79 -1.01 -14.43
N PHE A 601 -29.79 -1.68 -15.00
CA PHE A 601 -28.79 -2.43 -14.26
C PHE A 601 -27.44 -1.74 -14.46
N VAL A 602 -26.78 -1.31 -13.38
CA VAL A 602 -25.57 -0.48 -13.45
C VAL A 602 -24.42 -1.14 -12.69
N CYS A 603 -23.29 -1.32 -13.37
CA CYS A 603 -22.07 -1.81 -12.74
C CYS A 603 -20.81 -1.21 -13.41
N GLY A 604 -19.94 -0.60 -12.62
CA GLY A 604 -18.74 0.04 -13.15
C GLY A 604 -17.97 0.85 -12.09
N PRO A 605 -17.03 1.71 -12.51
CA PRO A 605 -16.35 2.64 -11.63
C PRO A 605 -17.33 3.56 -10.89
N GLU A 606 -17.07 3.83 -9.62
CA GLU A 606 -17.93 4.61 -8.72
C GLU A 606 -18.39 5.97 -9.29
N PRO A 607 -17.51 6.81 -9.89
CA PRO A 607 -17.96 8.08 -10.50
C PRO A 607 -18.97 7.91 -11.64
N MET A 608 -18.90 6.80 -12.39
CA MET A 608 -19.91 6.50 -13.41
C MET A 608 -21.22 6.07 -12.75
N MET A 609 -21.14 5.18 -11.76
CA MET A 609 -22.32 4.67 -11.06
C MET A 609 -23.15 5.80 -10.45
N ASP A 610 -22.48 6.72 -9.75
CA ASP A 610 -23.13 7.88 -9.13
C ASP A 610 -23.76 8.80 -10.19
N GLY A 611 -23.01 9.13 -11.24
CA GLY A 611 -23.53 9.97 -12.33
C GLY A 611 -24.72 9.34 -13.07
N VAL A 612 -24.73 8.01 -13.24
CA VAL A 612 -25.86 7.28 -13.82
C VAL A 612 -27.06 7.34 -12.90
N ARG A 613 -26.91 7.02 -11.60
CA ARG A 613 -28.00 7.07 -10.62
C ARG A 613 -28.64 8.45 -10.56
N ASP A 614 -27.84 9.50 -10.44
CA ASP A 614 -28.32 10.88 -10.33
C ASP A 614 -29.08 11.30 -11.60
N THR A 615 -28.59 10.88 -12.77
CA THR A 615 -29.25 11.16 -14.05
C THR A 615 -30.58 10.43 -14.17
N LEU A 616 -30.63 9.12 -13.88
CA LEU A 616 -31.86 8.34 -13.95
C LEU A 616 -32.91 8.85 -12.95
N THR A 617 -32.48 9.20 -11.74
CA THR A 617 -33.36 9.81 -10.72
C THR A 617 -33.89 11.16 -11.19
N GLY A 618 -33.03 12.00 -11.77
CA GLY A 618 -33.43 13.29 -12.34
C GLY A 618 -34.38 13.18 -13.55
N LEU A 619 -34.36 12.05 -14.24
CA LEU A 619 -35.31 11.71 -15.31
C LEU A 619 -36.60 11.04 -14.79
N GLY A 620 -36.74 10.88 -13.47
CA GLY A 620 -37.94 10.33 -12.83
C GLY A 620 -38.02 8.80 -12.79
N VAL A 621 -36.91 8.09 -13.04
CA VAL A 621 -36.86 6.63 -12.86
C VAL A 621 -36.93 6.30 -11.37
N THR A 622 -37.85 5.41 -11.00
CA THR A 622 -38.06 5.04 -9.60
C THR A 622 -36.94 4.12 -9.08
N PRO A 623 -36.56 4.21 -7.80
CA PRO A 623 -35.44 3.43 -7.25
C PRO A 623 -35.57 1.91 -7.40
N ASP A 624 -36.78 1.35 -7.37
CA ASP A 624 -37.04 -0.10 -7.58
C ASP A 624 -36.68 -0.60 -8.99
N ARG A 625 -36.48 0.34 -9.93
CA ARG A 625 -36.08 0.06 -11.31
C ARG A 625 -34.60 0.31 -11.56
N ILE A 626 -33.86 0.81 -10.57
CA ILE A 626 -32.42 1.04 -10.66
C ILE A 626 -31.71 0.00 -9.80
N HIS A 627 -31.03 -0.93 -10.44
CA HIS A 627 -30.32 -2.04 -9.84
C HIS A 627 -28.82 -1.77 -9.96
N GLU A 628 -28.06 -1.89 -8.87
CA GLU A 628 -26.65 -1.49 -8.86
C GLU A 628 -25.76 -2.51 -8.15
N GLU A 629 -24.57 -2.74 -8.70
CA GLU A 629 -23.53 -3.57 -8.08
C GLU A 629 -22.20 -2.84 -8.05
N ARG A 630 -21.65 -2.63 -6.83
CA ARG A 630 -20.34 -1.99 -6.60
C ARG A 630 -19.26 -3.04 -6.35
N PHE A 631 -18.13 -2.93 -7.06
CA PHE A 631 -16.98 -3.84 -6.89
C PHE A 631 -15.91 -3.34 -5.92
N THR A 632 -16.01 -2.09 -5.47
CA THR A 632 -15.05 -1.46 -4.57
C THR A 632 -15.77 -0.82 -3.38
N ARG A 633 -15.09 -0.77 -2.22
CA ARG A 633 -15.53 0.06 -1.09
C ARG A 633 -15.35 1.55 -1.45
N PRO A 634 -16.29 2.44 -1.11
CA PRO A 634 -16.07 3.87 -1.23
C PRO A 634 -14.96 4.29 -0.28
N VAL A 635 -13.95 5.00 -0.80
CA VAL A 635 -12.80 5.48 -0.01
C VAL A 635 -13.11 6.82 0.69
N GLY A 636 -14.19 7.51 0.27
CA GLY A 636 -14.47 8.91 0.63
C GLY A 636 -15.23 9.19 1.94
N GLU A 637 -15.99 8.23 2.48
CA GLU A 637 -16.75 8.44 3.73
C GLU A 637 -15.89 8.34 5.00
N LEU A 638 -14.68 7.77 4.89
CA LEU A 638 -13.72 7.61 5.99
C LEU A 638 -13.28 8.94 6.62
N THR A 639 -13.38 10.04 5.89
CA THR A 639 -12.91 11.36 6.30
C THR A 639 -13.83 12.10 7.29
N ARG A 640 -15.04 11.58 7.55
CA ARG A 640 -16.02 12.20 8.48
C ARG A 640 -16.34 11.35 9.71
N ILE A 641 -15.74 10.16 9.84
CA ILE A 641 -15.97 9.29 10.99
C ILE A 641 -14.88 9.56 12.02
N GLU A 642 -15.18 10.40 13.02
CA GLU A 642 -14.38 10.52 14.25
C GLU A 642 -14.36 9.18 15.00
N THR A 643 -13.46 8.28 14.62
CA THR A 643 -13.21 7.05 15.36
C THR A 643 -12.01 7.25 16.26
N GLY A 644 -12.20 7.16 17.58
CA GLY A 644 -11.09 6.87 18.48
C GLY A 644 -10.61 5.43 18.27
N ARG A 645 -9.53 5.04 18.96
CA ARG A 645 -9.21 3.62 19.11
C ARG A 645 -10.29 3.00 20.00
N HIS A 646 -10.93 1.94 19.51
CA HIS A 646 -12.01 1.27 20.24
C HIS A 646 -11.77 -0.25 20.25
N SER A 647 -12.07 -0.91 21.37
CA SER A 647 -11.97 -2.36 21.45
C SER A 647 -13.22 -3.05 20.88
N MET A 648 -13.03 -4.19 20.22
CA MET A 648 -14.09 -5.09 19.77
C MET A 648 -13.89 -6.46 20.44
N ALA A 649 -14.87 -6.88 21.25
CA ALA A 649 -15.02 -8.26 21.69
C ALA A 649 -15.83 -9.05 20.66
N VAL A 650 -15.39 -10.27 20.34
CA VAL A 650 -16.08 -11.19 19.44
C VAL A 650 -16.50 -12.41 20.25
N ASP A 651 -17.80 -12.66 20.26
CA ASP A 651 -18.44 -13.80 20.92
C ASP A 651 -19.11 -14.67 19.84
N SER A 652 -19.27 -15.97 20.09
CA SER A 652 -19.98 -16.90 19.21
C SER A 652 -20.94 -17.72 20.06
N ASP A 653 -22.24 -17.55 19.84
CA ASP A 653 -23.30 -18.21 20.64
C ASP A 653 -23.11 -17.96 22.15
N GLY A 654 -22.75 -16.73 22.50
CA GLY A 654 -22.43 -16.33 23.88
C GLY A 654 -21.06 -16.80 24.43
N GLN A 655 -20.26 -17.55 23.66
CA GLN A 655 -18.89 -17.93 24.04
C GLN A 655 -17.86 -16.90 23.55
N HIS A 656 -17.00 -16.42 24.45
CA HIS A 656 -15.95 -15.46 24.09
C HIS A 656 -14.87 -16.07 23.19
N MET A 657 -14.66 -15.46 22.01
CA MET A 657 -13.67 -15.89 21.01
C MET A 657 -12.39 -15.06 21.07
N GLY A 658 -12.49 -13.80 21.48
CA GLY A 658 -11.35 -12.92 21.70
C GLY A 658 -11.70 -11.44 21.62
N THR A 659 -10.72 -10.59 21.96
CA THR A 659 -10.85 -9.12 21.91
C THR A 659 -9.71 -8.53 21.10
N VAL A 660 -10.03 -7.54 20.26
CA VAL A 660 -9.08 -6.85 19.40
C VAL A 660 -9.32 -5.34 19.41
N ASP A 661 -8.26 -4.55 19.34
CA ASP A 661 -8.38 -3.11 19.11
C ASP A 661 -8.66 -2.81 17.63
N VAL A 662 -9.69 -2.03 17.39
CA VAL A 662 -10.01 -1.46 16.08
C VAL A 662 -9.33 -0.09 16.01
N GLU A 663 -8.32 0.01 15.15
CA GLU A 663 -7.61 1.26 14.90
C GLU A 663 -8.54 2.33 14.32
N SER A 664 -8.17 3.61 14.52
CA SER A 664 -8.91 4.73 13.94
C SER A 664 -9.03 4.59 12.42
N GLY A 665 -10.25 4.65 11.89
CA GLY A 665 -10.57 4.44 10.48
C GLY A 665 -10.59 2.96 10.04
N GLY A 666 -10.44 2.00 10.96
CA GLY A 666 -10.51 0.57 10.70
C GLY A 666 -11.93 0.01 10.78
N THR A 667 -12.24 -0.99 9.96
CA THR A 667 -13.51 -1.73 10.05
C THR A 667 -13.41 -2.85 11.10
N LEU A 668 -14.56 -3.24 11.67
CA LEU A 668 -14.66 -4.39 12.57
C LEU A 668 -14.10 -5.68 11.92
N LEU A 669 -14.40 -5.90 10.64
CA LEU A 669 -13.94 -7.09 9.92
C LEU A 669 -12.42 -7.11 9.79
N ASP A 670 -11.82 -6.00 9.34
CA ASP A 670 -10.39 -5.95 9.09
C ASP A 670 -9.59 -6.14 10.39
N ALA A 671 -10.07 -5.57 11.50
CA ALA A 671 -9.49 -5.78 12.83
C ALA A 671 -9.62 -7.24 13.30
N GLY A 672 -10.82 -7.83 13.20
CA GLY A 672 -11.05 -9.21 13.61
C GLY A 672 -10.23 -10.22 12.80
N LEU A 673 -10.17 -10.07 11.47
CA LEU A 673 -9.35 -10.92 10.62
C LEU A 673 -7.85 -10.76 10.89
N ALA A 674 -7.39 -9.54 11.17
CA ALA A 674 -5.99 -9.29 11.51
C ALA A 674 -5.57 -9.95 12.83
N ALA A 675 -6.50 -10.06 13.79
CA ALA A 675 -6.31 -10.79 15.05
C ALA A 675 -6.54 -12.31 14.94
N GLY A 676 -6.90 -12.82 13.75
CA GLY A 676 -7.20 -14.24 13.55
C GLY A 676 -8.53 -14.69 14.15
N LEU A 677 -9.43 -13.74 14.46
CA LEU A 677 -10.78 -14.05 14.96
C LEU A 677 -11.65 -14.62 13.83
N PRO A 678 -12.61 -15.51 14.15
CA PRO A 678 -13.43 -16.22 13.17
C PRO A 678 -14.55 -15.35 12.57
N MET A 679 -14.19 -14.19 12.02
CA MET A 679 -15.15 -13.26 11.45
C MET A 679 -15.82 -13.82 10.18
N PRO A 680 -17.15 -13.76 10.04
CA PRO A 680 -17.82 -14.16 8.81
C PRO A 680 -17.64 -13.08 7.73
N TYR A 681 -17.33 -13.47 6.49
CA TYR A 681 -17.19 -12.52 5.37
C TYR A 681 -17.14 -13.17 3.99
N SER A 682 -17.59 -12.40 2.99
CA SER A 682 -17.57 -12.77 1.56
C SER A 682 -17.11 -11.60 0.69
N CYS A 683 -18.00 -10.66 0.32
CA CYS A 683 -17.68 -9.60 -0.66
C CYS A 683 -16.72 -8.53 -0.13
N THR A 684 -16.63 -8.37 1.19
CA THR A 684 -15.92 -7.30 1.90
C THR A 684 -16.41 -5.88 1.62
N VAL A 685 -17.27 -5.61 0.65
CA VAL A 685 -17.67 -4.25 0.25
C VAL A 685 -19.00 -3.75 0.83
N GLY A 686 -19.71 -4.58 1.62
CA GLY A 686 -21.00 -4.23 2.23
C GLY A 686 -22.26 -4.68 1.45
N ASN A 687 -22.10 -5.42 0.35
CA ASN A 687 -23.20 -5.84 -0.54
C ASN A 687 -23.79 -7.24 -0.23
N CYS A 688 -23.06 -8.11 0.48
CA CYS A 688 -23.39 -9.54 0.58
C CYS A 688 -24.26 -9.94 1.77
N GLY A 689 -24.24 -9.17 2.86
CA GLY A 689 -24.80 -9.60 4.14
C GLY A 689 -23.98 -10.69 4.88
N GLU A 690 -23.08 -11.43 4.24
CA GLU A 690 -22.25 -12.46 4.92
C GLU A 690 -21.49 -11.95 6.17
N CYS A 691 -21.08 -10.68 6.17
CA CYS A 691 -20.36 -10.08 7.30
C CYS A 691 -21.31 -9.55 8.40
N MET A 692 -22.60 -9.91 8.33
CA MET A 692 -23.65 -9.53 9.28
C MET A 692 -23.47 -10.29 10.59
N VAL A 693 -23.44 -9.53 11.67
CA VAL A 693 -23.30 -10.03 13.04
C VAL A 693 -24.23 -9.25 13.95
N LYS A 694 -24.58 -9.82 15.11
CA LYS A 694 -25.39 -9.11 16.10
C LYS A 694 -24.50 -8.16 16.90
N LEU A 695 -24.87 -6.89 17.00
CA LEU A 695 -24.23 -5.96 17.92
C LEU A 695 -24.83 -6.17 19.33
N VAL A 696 -24.05 -6.71 20.25
CA VAL A 696 -24.46 -6.99 21.64
C VAL A 696 -24.32 -5.73 22.49
N LYS A 697 -23.24 -4.96 22.29
CA LYS A 697 -22.95 -3.74 23.04
C LYS A 697 -22.17 -2.75 22.19
N GLY A 698 -22.35 -1.46 22.48
CA GLY A 698 -21.60 -0.35 21.89
C GLY A 698 -22.32 0.26 20.69
N GLU A 699 -21.60 1.08 19.92
CA GLU A 699 -22.12 1.82 18.79
C GLU A 699 -21.23 1.63 17.57
N VAL A 700 -21.84 1.33 16.43
CA VAL A 700 -21.16 1.11 15.15
C VAL A 700 -21.79 1.99 14.09
N GLN A 701 -20.98 2.80 13.42
CA GLN A 701 -21.39 3.49 12.21
C GLN A 701 -21.16 2.59 11.00
N MET A 702 -22.20 2.39 10.18
CA MET A 702 -22.09 1.67 8.92
C MET A 702 -21.90 2.65 7.76
N ALA A 703 -20.84 2.45 6.97
CA ALA A 703 -20.67 3.13 5.69
C ALA A 703 -21.53 2.47 4.60
N GLN A 704 -21.78 3.22 3.54
CA GLN A 704 -22.42 2.66 2.34
C GLN A 704 -21.37 2.01 1.42
N PRO A 705 -21.74 1.03 0.58
CA PRO A 705 -23.05 0.39 0.50
C PRO A 705 -23.31 -0.55 1.70
N ASN A 706 -24.58 -0.64 2.12
CA ASN A 706 -25.04 -1.49 3.21
C ASN A 706 -26.25 -2.33 2.78
N SER A 707 -26.08 -3.66 2.77
CA SER A 707 -27.12 -4.61 2.36
C SER A 707 -28.18 -4.93 3.43
N LEU A 708 -28.07 -4.39 4.65
CA LEU A 708 -29.03 -4.67 5.72
C LEU A 708 -30.37 -3.96 5.50
N THR A 709 -31.47 -4.68 5.71
CA THR A 709 -32.80 -4.09 5.74
C THR A 709 -32.98 -3.20 6.96
N SER A 710 -33.91 -2.24 6.90
CA SER A 710 -34.24 -1.40 8.06
C SER A 710 -34.67 -2.22 9.29
N GLU A 711 -35.31 -3.37 9.06
CA GLU A 711 -35.70 -4.31 10.13
C GLU A 711 -34.47 -4.98 10.77
N GLN A 712 -33.52 -5.48 9.97
CA GLN A 712 -32.28 -6.05 10.48
C GLN A 712 -31.47 -5.03 11.28
N GLN A 713 -31.41 -3.78 10.81
CA GLN A 713 -30.76 -2.69 11.54
C GLN A 713 -31.48 -2.38 12.86
N ALA A 714 -32.83 -2.34 12.86
CA ALA A 714 -33.63 -2.14 14.06
C ALA A 714 -33.47 -3.29 15.07
N GLN A 715 -33.23 -4.51 14.60
CA GLN A 715 -32.87 -5.65 15.41
C GLN A 715 -31.41 -5.61 15.90
N GLY A 716 -30.61 -4.59 15.57
CA GLY A 716 -29.23 -4.44 16.06
C GLY A 716 -28.20 -5.28 15.28
N TYR A 717 -28.48 -5.68 14.04
CA TYR A 717 -27.48 -6.28 13.17
C TYR A 717 -26.58 -5.23 12.53
N VAL A 718 -25.30 -5.56 12.36
CA VAL A 718 -24.30 -4.70 11.72
C VAL A 718 -23.46 -5.47 10.71
N LEU A 719 -22.99 -4.80 9.65
CA LEU A 719 -22.03 -5.36 8.71
C LEU A 719 -20.60 -5.04 9.15
N THR A 720 -19.85 -6.05 9.59
CA THR A 720 -18.47 -5.84 10.08
C THR A 720 -17.53 -5.29 9.02
N CYS A 721 -17.79 -5.59 7.74
CA CYS A 721 -16.96 -5.21 6.60
C CYS A 721 -17.06 -3.75 6.15
N VAL A 722 -18.09 -3.04 6.63
CA VAL A 722 -18.30 -1.60 6.41
C VAL A 722 -18.69 -0.88 7.73
N GLY A 723 -18.54 -1.57 8.87
CA GLY A 723 -18.87 -1.08 10.20
C GLY A 723 -17.63 -0.54 10.91
N TYR A 724 -17.73 0.68 11.40
CA TYR A 724 -16.70 1.41 12.13
C TYR A 724 -17.18 1.66 13.56
N PRO A 725 -16.44 1.25 14.60
CA PRO A 725 -16.86 1.47 15.97
C PRO A 725 -16.80 2.96 16.34
N ARG A 726 -17.82 3.43 17.07
CA ARG A 726 -17.87 4.76 17.71
C ARG A 726 -17.64 4.70 19.22
N SER A 727 -17.66 3.49 19.78
CA SER A 727 -17.33 3.15 21.16
C SER A 727 -16.75 1.74 21.21
N SER A 728 -16.33 1.26 22.37
CA SER A 728 -16.00 -0.17 22.54
C SER A 728 -17.24 -1.03 22.28
N VAL A 729 -17.10 -2.04 21.44
CA VAL A 729 -18.20 -2.90 20.97
C VAL A 729 -18.02 -4.36 21.38
N SER A 730 -19.13 -5.08 21.49
CA SER A 730 -19.17 -6.55 21.53
C SER A 730 -20.12 -7.02 20.43
N VAL A 731 -19.67 -7.98 19.63
CA VAL A 731 -20.45 -8.57 18.54
C VAL A 731 -20.56 -10.07 18.73
N ASP A 732 -21.73 -10.64 18.44
CA ASP A 732 -21.95 -12.08 18.40
C ASP A 732 -22.01 -12.56 16.94
N ILE A 733 -21.14 -13.51 16.60
CA ILE A 733 -21.03 -14.15 15.28
C ILE A 733 -21.80 -15.48 15.19
N GLY A 734 -22.46 -15.89 16.29
CA GLY A 734 -23.30 -17.07 16.36
C GLY A 734 -24.48 -17.04 15.39
N GLU A 735 -25.07 -18.20 15.11
CA GLU A 735 -26.11 -18.32 14.07
C GLU A 735 -27.33 -17.45 14.45
N SER A 736 -27.63 -16.49 13.58
CA SER A 736 -28.86 -15.73 13.65
C SER A 736 -30.04 -16.69 13.50
N GLU A 737 -30.79 -16.94 14.57
CA GLU A 737 -32.14 -17.47 14.49
C GLU A 737 -32.99 -16.44 13.71
N THR A 738 -32.98 -16.56 12.39
CA THR A 738 -33.95 -15.91 11.52
C THR A 738 -35.02 -16.95 11.25
N SER A 739 -36.14 -16.77 11.96
CA SER A 739 -37.39 -17.53 11.77
C SER A 739 -38.02 -17.24 10.40
#